data_AF-A0A955L074-F1
#
_entry.id   AF-A0A955L074-F1
#
_cell.length_a   1.000
_cell.length_b   1.000
_cell.length_c   1.000
_cell.angle_alpha   90.00
_cell.angle_beta   90.00
_cell.angle_gamma   90.00
#
_symmetry.space_group_name_H-M   'P 1'
#
loop_
_entity.id
_entity.type
_entity.pdbx_description
1 polymer ?
#
loop_
_entity_poly.entity_id
_entity_poly.type
_entity_poly.pdbx_seq_one_letter_code
_entity_poly.pdbx_strand_id
1 'polypeptide(L)'
;MLLMVLTHAIAFFHIGDDQFVTTVGTFGGTVSFGLFLFISGVSAYFGYIRYAETEQIKLAQRRNKIFYRSITLLAGYYFVATIASIPSYDFPPNLGWITNITRTALFTNIPAFTEFIVPFIIFGLLLIPLRRVYKFILKYPPLAFAIGAGFFALGQVLYSIKIDGELIYLKSVLVGEGDWHRFPIFQYLIVYILGMAWGKFMEYTADESARNRIALISAAASGILLVASSVSFGYLQLSWLEPLFRWPPSITFLLVGIVTAYVLFFIVNITGYLKMLGPGQLVVNFMGIKAFDFFIAHTLILFIYKYITGDQHYESAIVVGVLYVALLVLSAIVIALKDWLIEILQADSEDTEGFGWLFSERVAVTAIWVVLILLAGMGIIQGNAVEASSSGEDVSFKKRLIREEDWPYWWDHNYNFYQEITITNPDGSLPIYRNTWFSFNFDHAAAIAAGRAMASAADLRVVFYSDENGFIELPFVLEGIGGNATIKFKLQDEVFAGNADDRYFLYYGDPGNAAYPASQENPATTRTEGLSVGAVTAHKITGNTNRKWLLKQGDRVLEYSTLLYTVQLDGSVSADSIVSYSIEGSNLRGMMDDLGGGKFQAAINIKELDIGTHKIQAVAREKENKLKVIESGFTQFYVSYPLYVVWSQDWEGWDV
;
A
#
# COMPACT_ATOMS: atom_id res chain seq x y z
N MET A 1 -6.57 -22.24 0.79
CA MET A 1 -5.28 -22.30 1.51
C MET A 1 -4.11 -22.04 0.57
N LEU A 2 -3.89 -22.84 -0.48
CA LEU A 2 -2.82 -22.63 -1.47
C LEU A 2 -2.69 -21.17 -1.94
N LEU A 3 -3.80 -20.57 -2.41
CA LEU A 3 -3.83 -19.16 -2.83
C LEU A 3 -3.43 -18.17 -1.73
N MET A 4 -3.77 -18.45 -0.46
CA MET A 4 -3.40 -17.60 0.66
C MET A 4 -1.90 -17.67 0.93
N VAL A 5 -1.34 -18.89 0.98
CA VAL A 5 0.11 -19.10 1.15
C VAL A 5 0.87 -18.44 0.01
N LEU A 6 0.37 -18.55 -1.23
CA LEU A 6 0.97 -17.90 -2.40
C LEU A 6 0.93 -16.38 -2.28
N THR A 7 -0.19 -15.81 -1.87
CA THR A 7 -0.34 -14.36 -1.68
C THR A 7 0.64 -13.84 -0.62
N HIS A 8 0.75 -14.53 0.51
CA HIS A 8 1.70 -14.16 1.56
C HIS A 8 3.15 -14.37 1.10
N ALA A 9 3.44 -15.46 0.40
CA ALA A 9 4.76 -15.70 -0.17
C ALA A 9 5.17 -14.57 -1.13
N ILE A 10 4.27 -14.13 -2.01
CA ILE A 10 4.53 -12.99 -2.90
C ILE A 10 4.75 -11.71 -2.08
N ALA A 11 3.90 -11.44 -1.07
CA ALA A 11 4.05 -10.25 -0.23
C ALA A 11 5.38 -10.17 0.53
N PHE A 12 5.94 -11.32 0.92
CA PHE A 12 7.22 -11.39 1.64
C PHE A 12 8.43 -11.55 0.72
N PHE A 13 8.32 -12.28 -0.39
CA PHE A 13 9.45 -12.60 -1.26
C PHE A 13 9.58 -11.68 -2.48
N HIS A 14 8.59 -10.87 -2.83
CA HIS A 14 8.60 -10.09 -4.07
C HIS A 14 8.38 -8.59 -3.85
N ILE A 15 9.28 -7.79 -4.39
CA ILE A 15 9.13 -6.36 -4.68
C ILE A 15 9.69 -6.21 -6.09
N GLY A 16 8.81 -6.02 -7.07
CA GLY A 16 9.20 -5.85 -8.46
C GLY A 16 8.00 -5.52 -9.32
N ASP A 17 8.29 -5.08 -10.55
CA ASP A 17 7.28 -4.69 -11.53
C ASP A 17 6.81 -5.88 -12.38
N ASP A 18 7.07 -7.13 -11.95
CA ASP A 18 6.57 -8.31 -12.65
C ASP A 18 5.05 -8.34 -12.55
N GLN A 19 4.41 -7.97 -13.67
CA GLN A 19 2.97 -7.84 -13.78
C GLN A 19 2.27 -9.17 -13.52
N PHE A 20 2.87 -10.31 -13.89
CA PHE A 20 2.28 -11.62 -13.68
C PHE A 20 2.26 -11.96 -12.18
N VAL A 21 3.40 -11.86 -11.50
CA VAL A 21 3.49 -12.13 -10.05
C VAL A 21 2.57 -11.20 -9.26
N THR A 22 2.58 -9.91 -9.59
CA THR A 22 1.70 -8.91 -8.96
C THR A 22 0.22 -9.20 -9.19
N THR A 23 -0.15 -9.60 -10.41
CA THR A 23 -1.55 -9.96 -10.74
C THR A 23 -1.98 -11.21 -9.98
N VAL A 24 -1.14 -12.23 -9.91
CA VAL A 24 -1.42 -13.47 -9.17
C VAL A 24 -1.55 -13.20 -7.67
N GLY A 25 -0.67 -12.40 -7.10
CA GLY A 25 -0.74 -11.98 -5.69
C GLY A 25 -2.00 -11.19 -5.39
N THR A 26 -2.35 -10.22 -6.24
CA THR A 26 -3.57 -9.41 -6.11
C THR A 26 -4.83 -10.26 -6.22
N PHE A 27 -4.87 -11.17 -7.19
CA PHE A 27 -5.98 -12.12 -7.36
C PHE A 27 -6.14 -13.02 -6.13
N GLY A 28 -5.03 -13.57 -5.64
CA GLY A 28 -5.00 -14.40 -4.44
C GLY A 28 -5.50 -13.65 -3.20
N GLY A 29 -5.05 -12.41 -2.98
CA GLY A 29 -5.48 -11.55 -1.87
C GLY A 29 -6.96 -11.14 -1.94
N THR A 30 -7.47 -10.97 -3.16
CA THR A 30 -8.89 -10.65 -3.41
C THR A 30 -9.79 -11.85 -3.13
N VAL A 31 -9.46 -13.01 -3.72
CA VAL A 31 -10.32 -14.19 -3.68
C VAL A 31 -10.29 -14.89 -2.32
N SER A 32 -9.12 -15.00 -1.70
CA SER A 32 -8.89 -15.95 -0.59
C SER A 32 -9.84 -15.70 0.58
N PHE A 33 -10.01 -14.44 1.00
CA PHE A 33 -10.86 -14.12 2.14
C PHE A 33 -12.35 -14.42 1.88
N GLY A 34 -12.88 -13.94 0.74
CA GLY A 34 -14.27 -14.19 0.35
C GLY A 34 -14.57 -15.69 0.24
N LEU A 35 -13.64 -16.45 -0.33
CA LEU A 35 -13.75 -17.91 -0.45
C LEU A 35 -13.75 -18.60 0.93
N PHE A 36 -12.81 -18.26 1.82
CA PHE A 36 -12.79 -18.82 3.18
C PHE A 36 -14.05 -18.49 3.96
N LEU A 37 -14.54 -17.26 3.84
CA LEU A 37 -15.74 -16.83 4.54
C LEU A 37 -16.98 -17.55 4.04
N PHE A 38 -17.12 -17.71 2.72
CA PHE A 38 -18.20 -18.49 2.10
C PHE A 38 -18.18 -19.95 2.60
N ILE A 39 -17.01 -20.61 2.54
CA ILE A 39 -16.84 -22.00 3.01
C ILE A 39 -17.09 -22.11 4.52
N SER A 40 -16.73 -21.09 5.30
CA SER A 40 -17.03 -21.05 6.73
C SER A 40 -18.53 -20.98 6.99
N GLY A 41 -19.29 -20.26 6.15
CA GLY A 41 -20.76 -20.26 6.18
C GLY A 41 -21.34 -21.65 5.88
N VAL A 42 -20.87 -22.30 4.81
CA VAL A 42 -21.25 -23.69 4.48
C VAL A 42 -20.98 -24.63 5.66
N SER A 43 -19.80 -24.52 6.26
CA SER A 43 -19.37 -25.32 7.40
C SER A 43 -20.21 -25.06 8.65
N ALA A 44 -20.59 -23.81 8.92
CA ALA A 44 -21.46 -23.44 10.03
C ALA A 44 -22.85 -24.06 9.90
N TYR A 45 -23.38 -24.12 8.68
CA TYR A 45 -24.66 -24.78 8.42
C TYR A 45 -24.62 -26.26 8.81
N PHE A 46 -23.68 -27.03 8.23
CA PHE A 46 -23.54 -28.46 8.49
C PHE A 46 -23.11 -28.78 9.93
N GLY A 47 -22.27 -27.92 10.51
CA GLY A 47 -21.72 -28.10 11.84
C GLY A 47 -22.70 -27.80 12.97
N TYR A 48 -23.70 -26.95 12.74
CA TYR A 48 -24.53 -26.43 13.84
C TYR A 48 -25.97 -26.04 13.49
N ILE A 49 -26.18 -25.29 12.40
CA ILE A 49 -27.52 -24.72 12.12
C ILE A 49 -28.55 -25.79 11.75
N ARG A 50 -28.16 -26.81 10.99
CA ARG A 50 -29.08 -27.84 10.46
C ARG A 50 -29.82 -28.66 11.53
N TYR A 51 -29.23 -28.84 12.71
CA TYR A 51 -29.77 -29.74 13.73
C TYR A 51 -31.15 -29.30 14.24
N ALA A 52 -31.99 -30.25 14.67
CA ALA A 52 -33.31 -29.96 15.22
C ALA A 52 -33.22 -29.48 16.67
N GLU A 53 -34.20 -28.72 17.17
CA GLU A 53 -34.23 -28.30 18.59
C GLU A 53 -34.45 -29.49 19.54
N THR A 54 -35.03 -30.58 19.05
CA THR A 54 -35.23 -31.83 19.78
C THR A 54 -33.92 -32.56 20.11
N GLU A 55 -32.81 -32.24 19.43
CA GLU A 55 -31.50 -32.85 19.65
C GLU A 55 -30.63 -32.07 20.64
N GLN A 56 -31.19 -31.73 21.82
CA GLN A 56 -30.54 -30.82 22.79
C GLN A 56 -29.12 -31.24 23.20
N ILE A 57 -28.88 -32.54 23.42
CA ILE A 57 -27.55 -33.06 23.79
C ILE A 57 -26.53 -32.81 22.67
N LYS A 58 -26.88 -33.16 21.43
CA LYS A 58 -26.01 -32.91 20.26
C LYS A 58 -25.77 -31.42 20.09
N LEU A 59 -26.80 -30.58 20.27
CA LEU A 59 -26.67 -29.13 20.18
C LEU A 59 -25.71 -28.55 21.22
N ALA A 60 -25.77 -29.02 22.47
CA ALA A 60 -24.85 -28.60 23.52
C ALA A 60 -23.40 -28.97 23.17
N GLN A 61 -23.17 -30.19 22.70
CA GLN A 61 -21.85 -30.65 22.25
C GLN A 61 -21.31 -29.80 21.08
N ARG A 62 -22.17 -29.50 20.09
CA ARG A 62 -21.78 -28.67 18.93
C ARG A 62 -21.53 -27.21 19.31
N ARG A 63 -22.32 -26.66 20.24
CA ARG A 63 -22.08 -25.31 20.80
C ARG A 63 -20.71 -25.23 21.43
N ASN A 64 -20.37 -26.21 22.27
CA ASN A 64 -19.05 -26.28 22.90
C ASN A 64 -17.96 -26.41 21.83
N LYS A 65 -18.16 -27.23 20.79
CA LYS A 65 -17.20 -27.35 19.69
C LYS A 65 -16.96 -26.03 18.94
N ILE A 66 -18.02 -25.24 18.69
CA ILE A 66 -17.88 -23.90 18.07
C ILE A 66 -17.12 -22.97 19.01
N PHE A 67 -17.51 -22.93 20.28
CA PHE A 67 -16.83 -22.10 21.28
C PHE A 67 -15.34 -22.43 21.35
N TYR A 68 -14.98 -23.71 21.51
CA TYR A 68 -13.58 -24.14 21.52
C TYR A 68 -12.85 -23.78 20.24
N ARG A 69 -13.47 -23.96 19.07
CA ARG A 69 -12.87 -23.54 17.80
C ARG A 69 -12.62 -22.02 17.77
N SER A 70 -13.56 -21.20 18.23
CA SER A 70 -13.38 -19.74 18.30
C SER A 70 -12.25 -19.37 19.26
N ILE A 71 -12.12 -20.07 20.40
CA ILE A 71 -10.99 -19.89 21.32
C ILE A 71 -9.66 -20.32 20.68
N THR A 72 -9.64 -21.42 19.92
CA THR A 72 -8.44 -21.85 19.18
C THR A 72 -8.02 -20.82 18.13
N LEU A 73 -8.99 -20.24 17.40
CA LEU A 73 -8.73 -19.15 16.45
C LEU A 73 -8.19 -17.92 17.17
N LEU A 74 -8.75 -17.57 18.32
CA LEU A 74 -8.29 -16.45 19.14
C LEU A 74 -6.86 -16.66 19.68
N ALA A 75 -6.56 -17.87 20.15
CA ALA A 75 -5.21 -18.24 20.60
C ALA A 75 -4.19 -18.17 19.46
N GLY A 76 -4.53 -18.70 18.28
CA GLY A 76 -3.65 -18.59 17.11
C GLY A 76 -3.52 -17.16 16.59
N TYR A 77 -4.58 -16.34 16.68
CA TYR A 77 -4.49 -14.90 16.44
C TYR A 77 -3.46 -14.25 17.36
N TYR A 78 -3.58 -14.44 18.68
CA TYR A 78 -2.64 -13.86 19.64
C TYR A 78 -1.22 -14.38 19.43
N PHE A 79 -1.05 -15.65 19.10
CA PHE A 79 0.26 -16.22 18.80
C PHE A 79 0.94 -15.54 17.60
N VAL A 80 0.26 -15.48 16.45
CA VAL A 80 0.83 -14.84 15.24
C VAL A 80 0.96 -13.33 15.43
N ALA A 81 0.00 -12.67 16.08
CA ALA A 81 0.05 -11.24 16.35
C ALA A 81 1.25 -10.89 17.25
N THR A 82 1.52 -11.69 18.28
CA THR A 82 2.69 -11.50 19.15
C THR A 82 3.98 -11.61 18.34
N ILE A 83 4.10 -12.63 17.49
CA ILE A 83 5.26 -12.81 16.62
C ILE A 83 5.41 -11.61 15.68
N ALA A 84 4.34 -11.25 14.96
CA ALA A 84 4.33 -10.13 14.01
C ALA A 84 4.75 -8.80 14.65
N SER A 85 4.41 -8.61 15.93
CA SER A 85 4.74 -7.42 16.72
C SER A 85 6.12 -7.46 17.38
N ILE A 86 6.91 -8.54 17.26
CA ILE A 86 8.26 -8.63 17.85
C ILE A 86 9.12 -7.39 17.58
N PRO A 87 9.19 -6.87 16.34
CA PRO A 87 10.03 -5.71 16.08
C PRO A 87 9.55 -4.40 16.71
N SER A 88 8.32 -4.35 17.24
CA SER A 88 7.77 -3.17 17.92
C SER A 88 7.95 -3.20 19.44
N TYR A 89 8.70 -4.19 19.92
CA TYR A 89 8.99 -4.39 21.33
C TYR A 89 10.44 -4.01 21.62
N ASP A 90 10.64 -3.00 22.47
CA ASP A 90 11.96 -2.64 22.98
C ASP A 90 12.55 -3.79 23.82
N PHE A 91 13.87 -3.97 23.74
CA PHE A 91 14.58 -4.85 24.66
C PHE A 91 15.58 -4.05 25.51
N PRO A 92 15.56 -4.18 26.85
CA PRO A 92 14.77 -5.13 27.66
C PRO A 92 13.27 -4.78 27.76
N PRO A 93 12.40 -5.73 28.17
CA PRO A 93 10.96 -5.51 28.28
C PRO A 93 10.60 -4.31 29.17
N ASN A 94 9.65 -3.49 28.72
CA ASN A 94 9.19 -2.27 29.40
C ASN A 94 7.65 -2.21 29.50
N LEU A 95 7.09 -1.17 30.14
CA LEU A 95 5.63 -0.98 30.26
C LEU A 95 4.91 -0.82 28.90
N GLY A 96 5.63 -0.43 27.85
CA GLY A 96 5.14 -0.39 26.47
C GLY A 96 4.70 -1.77 25.97
N TRP A 97 5.37 -2.86 26.40
CA TRP A 97 4.96 -4.23 26.07
C TRP A 97 3.54 -4.52 26.56
N ILE A 98 3.24 -4.18 27.82
CA ILE A 98 1.92 -4.42 28.41
C ILE A 98 0.86 -3.63 27.64
N THR A 99 1.18 -2.39 27.25
CA THR A 99 0.28 -1.55 26.44
C THR A 99 0.02 -2.17 25.08
N ASN A 100 1.05 -2.61 24.36
CA ASN A 100 0.93 -3.24 23.04
C ASN A 100 0.19 -4.58 23.12
N ILE A 101 0.52 -5.44 24.08
CA ILE A 101 -0.19 -6.71 24.34
C ILE A 101 -1.66 -6.44 24.63
N THR A 102 -1.98 -5.46 25.48
CA THR A 102 -3.36 -5.10 25.82
C THR A 102 -4.09 -4.57 24.59
N ARG A 103 -3.45 -3.72 23.80
CA ARG A 103 -4.02 -3.17 22.57
C ARG A 103 -4.32 -4.27 21.55
N THR A 104 -3.42 -5.24 21.38
CA THR A 104 -3.63 -6.41 20.53
C THR A 104 -4.71 -7.34 21.09
N ALA A 105 -4.73 -7.56 22.40
CA ALA A 105 -5.76 -8.36 23.08
C ALA A 105 -7.18 -7.82 22.84
N LEU A 106 -7.31 -6.49 22.82
CA LEU A 106 -8.56 -5.76 22.60
C LEU A 106 -8.88 -5.46 21.13
N PHE A 107 -8.09 -5.96 20.17
CA PHE A 107 -8.22 -5.66 18.73
C PHE A 107 -8.14 -4.15 18.38
N THR A 108 -7.54 -3.35 19.26
CA THR A 108 -7.25 -1.94 18.96
C THR A 108 -6.03 -1.84 18.04
N ASN A 109 -5.04 -2.70 18.23
CA ASN A 109 -3.94 -2.91 17.30
C ASN A 109 -4.02 -4.31 16.70
N ILE A 110 -4.27 -4.41 15.40
CA ILE A 110 -4.36 -5.69 14.68
C ILE A 110 -3.17 -5.77 13.74
N PRO A 111 -2.12 -6.56 14.06
CA PRO A 111 -0.98 -6.71 13.18
C PRO A 111 -1.39 -7.31 11.83
N ALA A 112 -0.74 -6.92 10.73
CA ALA A 112 -1.11 -7.47 9.43
C ALA A 112 -0.87 -8.98 9.35
N PHE A 113 -1.53 -9.59 8.36
CA PHE A 113 -1.67 -11.04 8.19
C PHE A 113 -2.46 -11.75 9.30
N THR A 114 -3.02 -11.02 10.29
CA THR A 114 -3.86 -11.59 11.36
C THR A 114 -5.30 -11.06 11.36
N GLU A 115 -5.53 -9.94 10.66
CA GLU A 115 -6.79 -9.20 10.59
C GLU A 115 -7.98 -10.02 10.12
N PHE A 116 -7.74 -11.00 9.24
CA PHE A 116 -8.82 -11.80 8.66
C PHE A 116 -9.34 -12.87 9.62
N ILE A 117 -8.60 -13.22 10.69
CA ILE A 117 -9.01 -14.20 11.70
C ILE A 117 -10.17 -13.65 12.54
N VAL A 118 -10.15 -12.33 12.79
CA VAL A 118 -11.12 -11.63 13.64
C VAL A 118 -12.57 -11.86 13.17
N PRO A 119 -12.90 -11.72 11.87
CA PRO A 119 -14.20 -12.14 11.34
C PRO A 119 -14.62 -13.57 11.68
N PHE A 120 -13.71 -14.56 11.58
CA PHE A 120 -14.06 -15.95 11.88
C PHE A 120 -14.33 -16.18 13.37
N ILE A 121 -13.62 -15.47 14.25
CA ILE A 121 -13.88 -15.49 15.69
C ILE A 121 -15.26 -14.90 15.96
N ILE A 122 -15.55 -13.71 15.44
CA ILE A 122 -16.81 -13.00 15.67
C ILE A 122 -17.99 -13.78 15.09
N PHE A 123 -17.95 -14.19 13.82
CA PHE A 123 -19.02 -15.00 13.23
C PHE A 123 -19.21 -16.33 13.96
N GLY A 124 -18.13 -17.01 14.33
CA GLY A 124 -18.20 -18.25 15.11
C GLY A 124 -18.91 -18.06 16.46
N LEU A 125 -18.58 -17.00 17.19
CA LEU A 125 -19.24 -16.69 18.48
C LEU A 125 -20.70 -16.26 18.27
N LEU A 126 -21.01 -15.47 17.24
CA LEU A 126 -22.37 -15.02 16.92
C LEU A 126 -23.32 -16.18 16.57
N LEU A 127 -22.81 -17.29 16.00
CA LEU A 127 -23.63 -18.47 15.72
C LEU A 127 -24.35 -18.99 16.98
N ILE A 128 -23.73 -18.90 18.15
CA ILE A 128 -24.24 -19.48 19.40
C ILE A 128 -25.54 -18.78 19.83
N PRO A 129 -25.57 -17.46 20.10
CA PRO A 129 -26.79 -16.77 20.50
C PRO A 129 -27.76 -16.56 19.32
N LEU A 130 -27.28 -16.39 18.08
CA LEU A 130 -28.12 -16.06 16.92
C LEU A 130 -28.57 -17.27 16.10
N ARG A 131 -28.35 -18.51 16.59
CA ARG A 131 -28.72 -19.74 15.85
C ARG A 131 -30.15 -19.72 15.32
N ARG A 132 -31.11 -19.31 16.16
CA ARG A 132 -32.54 -19.27 15.78
C ARG A 132 -32.79 -18.28 14.65
N VAL A 133 -32.13 -17.11 14.71
CA VAL A 133 -32.20 -16.08 13.68
C VAL A 133 -31.64 -16.63 12.37
N TYR A 134 -30.43 -17.22 12.38
CA TYR A 134 -29.88 -17.84 11.17
C TYR A 134 -30.79 -18.94 10.60
N LYS A 135 -31.32 -19.84 11.45
CA LYS A 135 -32.24 -20.89 10.99
C LYS A 135 -33.51 -20.34 10.35
N PHE A 136 -34.07 -19.27 10.92
CA PHE A 136 -35.24 -18.58 10.37
C PHE A 136 -34.92 -17.93 9.02
N ILE A 137 -33.82 -17.18 8.94
CA ILE A 137 -33.38 -16.49 7.72
C ILE A 137 -33.15 -17.50 6.59
N LEU A 138 -32.48 -18.62 6.87
CA LEU A 138 -32.20 -19.66 5.89
C LEU A 138 -33.47 -20.42 5.44
N LYS A 139 -34.60 -20.30 6.15
CA LYS A 139 -35.89 -20.84 5.67
C LYS A 139 -36.34 -20.15 4.37
N TYR A 140 -35.96 -18.89 4.18
CA TYR A 140 -36.37 -18.06 3.05
C TYR A 140 -35.13 -17.47 2.35
N PRO A 141 -34.58 -18.11 1.30
CA PRO A 141 -33.37 -17.61 0.63
C PRO A 141 -33.40 -16.13 0.20
N PRO A 142 -34.52 -15.57 -0.29
CA PRO A 142 -34.61 -14.13 -0.57
C PRO A 142 -34.43 -13.26 0.67
N LEU A 143 -34.93 -13.70 1.83
CA LEU A 143 -34.73 -12.99 3.10
C LEU A 143 -33.27 -13.04 3.55
N ALA A 144 -32.60 -14.17 3.33
CA ALA A 144 -31.16 -14.31 3.60
C ALA A 144 -30.33 -13.32 2.79
N PHE A 145 -30.63 -13.19 1.50
CA PHE A 145 -30.01 -12.19 0.65
C PHE A 145 -30.36 -10.76 1.10
N ALA A 146 -31.63 -10.45 1.34
CA ALA A 146 -32.08 -9.12 1.75
C ALA A 146 -31.44 -8.65 3.06
N ILE A 147 -31.32 -9.54 4.06
CA ILE A 147 -30.64 -9.22 5.33
C ILE A 147 -29.15 -8.99 5.11
N GLY A 148 -28.48 -9.86 4.33
CA GLY A 148 -27.07 -9.67 4.00
C GLY A 148 -26.81 -8.34 3.28
N ALA A 149 -27.64 -7.99 2.30
CA ALA A 149 -27.57 -6.73 1.57
C ALA A 149 -27.89 -5.52 2.47
N GLY A 150 -28.86 -5.66 3.38
CA GLY A 150 -29.20 -4.64 4.37
C GLY A 150 -28.03 -4.33 5.32
N PHE A 151 -27.34 -5.36 5.82
CA PHE A 151 -26.12 -5.17 6.63
C PHE A 151 -24.97 -4.56 5.83
N PHE A 152 -24.81 -4.94 4.56
CA PHE A 152 -23.83 -4.30 3.69
C PHE A 152 -24.12 -2.80 3.55
N ALA A 153 -25.35 -2.43 3.19
CA ALA A 153 -25.76 -1.04 3.05
C ALA A 153 -25.61 -0.25 4.36
N LEU A 154 -26.03 -0.84 5.49
CA LEU A 154 -25.85 -0.25 6.81
C LEU A 154 -24.36 -0.06 7.14
N GLY A 155 -23.51 -1.02 6.80
CA GLY A 155 -22.06 -0.91 6.97
C GLY A 155 -21.47 0.26 6.17
N GLN A 156 -21.90 0.45 4.92
CA GLN A 156 -21.48 1.59 4.10
C GLN A 156 -21.93 2.94 4.68
N VAL A 157 -23.16 3.03 5.21
CA VAL A 157 -23.65 4.25 5.88
C VAL A 157 -22.87 4.51 7.17
N LEU A 158 -22.62 3.49 7.98
CA LEU A 158 -21.88 3.65 9.23
C LEU A 158 -20.39 3.96 9.00
N TYR A 159 -19.81 3.50 7.89
CA TYR A 159 -18.44 3.82 7.50
C TYR A 159 -18.23 5.32 7.30
N SER A 160 -19.21 6.03 6.71
CA SER A 160 -19.08 7.47 6.43
C SER A 160 -19.22 8.38 7.66
N ILE A 161 -19.70 7.84 8.79
CA ILE A 161 -19.85 8.61 10.02
C ILE A 161 -18.48 8.76 10.70
N LYS A 162 -18.01 10.00 10.88
CA LYS A 162 -16.77 10.27 11.64
C LYS A 162 -16.99 9.95 13.12
N ILE A 163 -16.13 9.12 13.68
CA ILE A 163 -16.12 8.74 15.09
C ILE A 163 -14.70 8.94 15.62
N ASP A 164 -14.57 9.77 16.65
CA ASP A 164 -13.29 10.06 17.29
C ASP A 164 -13.04 9.20 18.53
N GLY A 165 -11.79 9.15 18.99
CA GLY A 165 -11.38 8.45 20.20
C GLY A 165 -11.41 6.93 20.08
N GLU A 166 -11.48 6.23 21.22
CA GLU A 166 -11.35 4.76 21.30
C GLU A 166 -12.45 3.98 20.54
N LEU A 167 -13.60 4.61 20.27
CA LEU A 167 -14.69 3.98 19.52
C LEU A 167 -14.33 3.72 18.04
N ILE A 168 -13.31 4.41 17.51
CA ILE A 168 -12.81 4.20 16.15
C ILE A 168 -12.30 2.76 15.96
N TYR A 169 -11.72 2.15 16.99
CA TYR A 169 -11.25 0.77 16.95
C TYR A 169 -12.40 -0.22 16.78
N LEU A 170 -13.51 0.00 17.48
CA LEU A 170 -14.71 -0.82 17.32
C LEU A 170 -15.35 -0.60 15.94
N LYS A 171 -15.45 0.66 15.50
CA LYS A 171 -15.95 1.03 14.16
C LYS A 171 -15.16 0.30 13.08
N SER A 172 -13.83 0.34 13.15
CA SER A 172 -12.96 -0.27 12.16
C SER A 172 -13.11 -1.79 12.03
N VAL A 173 -13.46 -2.50 13.12
CA VAL A 173 -13.75 -3.95 13.07
C VAL A 173 -15.16 -4.23 12.56
N LEU A 174 -16.15 -3.40 12.91
CA LEU A 174 -17.54 -3.66 12.53
C LEU A 174 -17.87 -3.22 11.11
N VAL A 175 -17.42 -2.03 10.71
CA VAL A 175 -17.81 -1.34 9.47
C VAL A 175 -16.64 -0.78 8.67
N GLY A 176 -15.42 -0.78 9.22
CA GLY A 176 -14.20 -0.30 8.54
C GLY A 176 -13.83 1.12 8.97
N GLU A 177 -12.57 1.48 8.77
CA GLU A 177 -12.04 2.83 9.00
C GLU A 177 -10.76 3.03 8.18
N GLY A 178 -10.73 4.05 7.31
CA GLY A 178 -9.56 4.45 6.53
C GLY A 178 -8.74 3.28 5.96
N ASP A 179 -7.42 3.42 6.02
CA ASP A 179 -6.46 2.43 5.53
C ASP A 179 -6.06 1.39 6.58
N TRP A 180 -6.90 1.13 7.59
CA TRP A 180 -6.52 0.22 8.70
C TRP A 180 -6.51 -1.27 8.31
N HIS A 181 -6.77 -1.58 7.03
CA HIS A 181 -6.75 -2.91 6.44
C HIS A 181 -7.56 -3.97 7.23
N ARG A 182 -8.72 -3.60 7.78
CA ARG A 182 -9.56 -4.49 8.59
C ARG A 182 -10.73 -5.03 7.78
N PHE A 183 -11.14 -6.27 8.06
CA PHE A 183 -12.25 -6.93 7.39
C PHE A 183 -13.58 -6.68 8.11
N PRO A 184 -14.40 -5.68 7.71
CA PRO A 184 -15.54 -5.27 8.51
C PRO A 184 -16.69 -6.26 8.50
N ILE A 185 -17.17 -6.61 9.68
CA ILE A 185 -18.18 -7.66 9.89
C ILE A 185 -19.46 -7.41 9.09
N PHE A 186 -19.93 -6.17 9.00
CA PHE A 186 -21.21 -5.82 8.39
C PHE A 186 -21.22 -6.09 6.89
N GLN A 187 -20.21 -5.60 6.17
CA GLN A 187 -20.10 -5.76 4.73
C GLN A 187 -19.84 -7.22 4.33
N TYR A 188 -19.09 -7.96 5.15
CA TYR A 188 -18.77 -9.35 4.84
C TYR A 188 -19.84 -10.37 5.27
N LEU A 189 -20.81 -9.97 6.10
CA LEU A 189 -21.89 -10.86 6.56
C LEU A 189 -22.68 -11.49 5.40
N ILE A 190 -22.86 -10.77 4.29
CA ILE A 190 -23.57 -11.30 3.11
C ILE A 190 -22.89 -12.55 2.54
N VAL A 191 -21.54 -12.56 2.44
CA VAL A 191 -20.78 -13.70 1.92
C VAL A 191 -20.95 -14.92 2.85
N TYR A 192 -20.93 -14.68 4.16
CA TYR A 192 -21.11 -15.71 5.17
C TYR A 192 -22.52 -16.33 5.14
N ILE A 193 -23.57 -15.49 5.05
CA ILE A 193 -24.97 -15.94 4.95
C ILE A 193 -25.21 -16.70 3.65
N LEU A 194 -24.68 -16.23 2.51
CA LEU A 194 -24.77 -16.94 1.24
C LEU A 194 -24.10 -18.32 1.30
N GLY A 195 -22.95 -18.43 1.98
CA GLY A 195 -22.32 -19.71 2.27
C GLY A 195 -23.22 -20.65 3.08
N MET A 196 -23.89 -20.15 4.13
CA MET A 196 -24.86 -20.96 4.90
C MET A 196 -26.06 -21.39 4.05
N ALA A 197 -26.59 -20.50 3.21
CA ALA A 197 -27.68 -20.80 2.28
C ALA A 197 -27.27 -21.88 1.27
N TRP A 198 -26.04 -21.82 0.79
CA TRP A 198 -25.46 -22.85 -0.07
C TRP A 198 -25.35 -24.20 0.65
N GLY A 199 -24.85 -24.21 1.89
CA GLY A 199 -24.79 -25.41 2.72
C GLY A 199 -26.17 -26.06 2.91
N LYS A 200 -27.21 -25.23 3.12
CA LYS A 200 -28.59 -25.70 3.17
C LYS A 200 -29.04 -26.31 1.85
N PHE A 201 -28.86 -25.59 0.74
CA PHE A 201 -29.22 -26.08 -0.59
C PHE A 201 -28.58 -27.44 -0.90
N MET A 202 -27.31 -27.61 -0.52
CA MET A 202 -26.55 -28.84 -0.66
C MET A 202 -27.13 -30.02 0.12
N GLU A 203 -27.69 -29.79 1.31
CA GLU A 203 -28.30 -30.85 2.12
C GLU A 203 -29.64 -31.32 1.54
N TYR A 204 -30.44 -30.42 0.99
CA TYR A 204 -31.78 -30.73 0.47
C TYR A 204 -31.78 -31.22 -0.99
N THR A 205 -30.68 -31.03 -1.72
CA THR A 205 -30.59 -31.40 -3.14
C THR A 205 -29.72 -32.64 -3.31
N ALA A 206 -30.35 -33.82 -3.27
CA ALA A 206 -29.64 -35.09 -3.44
C ALA A 206 -29.04 -35.26 -4.85
N ASP A 207 -29.73 -34.74 -5.88
CA ASP A 207 -29.25 -34.80 -7.26
C ASP A 207 -27.99 -33.94 -7.47
N GLU A 208 -26.90 -34.58 -7.89
CA GLU A 208 -25.63 -33.92 -8.20
C GLU A 208 -25.74 -33.03 -9.43
N SER A 209 -26.54 -33.43 -10.43
CA SER A 209 -26.76 -32.65 -11.64
C SER A 209 -27.46 -31.32 -11.33
N ALA A 210 -28.52 -31.36 -10.51
CA ALA A 210 -29.19 -30.16 -10.01
C ALA A 210 -28.24 -29.25 -9.22
N ARG A 211 -27.38 -29.80 -8.37
CA ARG A 211 -26.36 -29.03 -7.63
C ARG A 211 -25.39 -28.32 -8.58
N ASN A 212 -24.90 -29.01 -9.60
CA ASN A 212 -23.98 -28.45 -10.59
C ASN A 212 -24.64 -27.36 -11.44
N ARG A 213 -25.87 -27.60 -11.89
CA ARG A 213 -26.64 -26.61 -12.65
C ARG A 213 -26.86 -25.34 -11.83
N ILE A 214 -27.24 -25.47 -10.56
CA ILE A 214 -27.50 -24.32 -9.70
C ILE A 214 -26.19 -23.60 -9.33
N ALA A 215 -25.08 -24.32 -9.14
CA ALA A 215 -23.77 -23.70 -8.93
C ALA A 215 -23.35 -22.86 -10.15
N LEU A 216 -23.51 -23.41 -11.36
CA LEU A 216 -23.21 -22.69 -12.60
C LEU A 216 -24.11 -21.47 -12.79
N ILE A 217 -25.42 -21.60 -12.56
CA ILE A 217 -26.36 -20.47 -12.61
C ILE A 217 -25.97 -19.40 -11.58
N SER A 218 -25.59 -19.80 -10.36
CA SER A 218 -25.18 -18.87 -9.30
C SER A 218 -23.86 -18.17 -9.64
N ALA A 219 -22.90 -18.90 -10.22
CA ALA A 219 -21.65 -18.33 -10.74
C ALA A 219 -21.92 -17.32 -11.87
N ALA A 220 -22.75 -17.69 -12.84
CA ALA A 220 -23.10 -16.83 -13.98
C ALA A 220 -23.85 -15.58 -13.52
N ALA A 221 -24.86 -15.72 -12.65
CA ALA A 221 -25.61 -14.59 -12.10
C ALA A 221 -24.72 -13.64 -11.30
N SER A 222 -23.84 -14.18 -10.44
CA SER A 222 -22.87 -13.37 -9.68
C SER A 222 -21.84 -12.70 -10.59
N GLY A 223 -21.44 -13.37 -11.68
CA GLY A 223 -20.53 -12.83 -12.69
C GLY A 223 -21.16 -11.70 -13.51
N ILE A 224 -22.42 -11.85 -13.90
CA ILE A 224 -23.18 -10.77 -14.55
C ILE A 224 -23.30 -9.58 -13.62
N LEU A 225 -23.62 -9.80 -12.34
CA LEU A 225 -23.70 -8.73 -11.35
C LEU A 225 -22.35 -8.05 -11.11
N LEU A 226 -21.25 -8.82 -11.13
CA LEU A 226 -19.88 -8.28 -11.04
C LEU A 226 -19.59 -7.34 -12.21
N VAL A 227 -19.84 -7.78 -13.44
CA VAL A 227 -19.64 -6.95 -14.64
C VAL A 227 -20.56 -5.73 -14.61
N ALA A 228 -21.84 -5.91 -14.29
CA ALA A 228 -22.78 -4.80 -14.19
C ALA A 228 -22.34 -3.77 -13.15
N SER A 229 -21.86 -4.20 -11.98
CA SER A 229 -21.37 -3.32 -10.92
C SER A 229 -20.12 -2.55 -11.35
N SER A 230 -19.16 -3.21 -12.01
CA SER A 230 -17.95 -2.58 -12.55
C SER A 230 -18.28 -1.57 -13.65
N VAL A 231 -19.23 -1.88 -14.53
CA VAL A 231 -19.71 -0.94 -15.57
C VAL A 231 -20.40 0.24 -14.93
N SER A 232 -21.29 0.01 -13.95
CA SER A 232 -21.98 1.07 -13.21
C SER A 232 -21.01 1.99 -12.46
N PHE A 233 -19.88 1.48 -11.96
CA PHE A 233 -18.84 2.34 -11.39
C PHE A 233 -18.30 3.36 -12.41
N GLY A 234 -18.07 2.95 -13.66
CA GLY A 234 -17.61 3.86 -14.72
C GLY A 234 -18.58 5.03 -15.00
N TYR A 235 -19.87 4.88 -14.68
CA TYR A 235 -20.88 5.93 -14.84
C TYR A 235 -21.18 6.71 -13.56
N LEU A 236 -21.26 6.02 -12.42
CA LEU A 236 -21.74 6.59 -11.16
C LEU A 236 -20.62 7.00 -10.21
N GLN A 237 -19.41 6.47 -10.42
CA GLN A 237 -18.21 6.72 -9.59
C GLN A 237 -18.44 6.51 -8.08
N LEU A 238 -19.32 5.58 -7.72
CA LEU A 238 -19.62 5.27 -6.31
C LEU A 238 -18.56 4.32 -5.75
N SER A 239 -17.90 4.69 -4.65
CA SER A 239 -16.82 3.90 -4.03
C SER A 239 -17.21 2.46 -3.68
N TRP A 240 -18.46 2.22 -3.28
CA TRP A 240 -18.95 0.87 -2.99
C TRP A 240 -19.17 -0.02 -4.24
N LEU A 241 -19.02 0.54 -5.44
CA LEU A 241 -18.98 -0.19 -6.72
C LEU A 241 -17.56 -0.28 -7.31
N GLU A 242 -16.59 0.42 -6.73
CA GLU A 242 -15.22 0.50 -7.25
C GLU A 242 -14.60 -0.91 -7.45
N PRO A 243 -14.09 -1.23 -8.65
CA PRO A 243 -13.48 -2.52 -8.93
C PRO A 243 -12.39 -2.90 -7.93
N LEU A 244 -12.57 -4.04 -7.25
CA LEU A 244 -11.58 -4.63 -6.35
C LEU A 244 -11.22 -3.79 -5.11
N PHE A 245 -11.98 -2.74 -4.82
CA PHE A 245 -11.76 -1.93 -3.62
C PHE A 245 -12.08 -2.71 -2.35
N ARG A 246 -11.16 -2.72 -1.39
CA ARG A 246 -11.16 -3.66 -0.26
C ARG A 246 -11.66 -3.07 1.06
N TRP A 247 -11.54 -1.76 1.28
CA TRP A 247 -11.66 -1.15 2.62
C TRP A 247 -12.55 0.11 2.65
N PRO A 248 -13.85 0.01 2.99
CA PRO A 248 -14.64 -1.22 3.16
C PRO A 248 -14.80 -1.93 1.81
N PRO A 249 -15.09 -3.25 1.79
CA PRO A 249 -15.12 -3.97 0.54
C PRO A 249 -16.25 -3.45 -0.35
N SER A 250 -15.93 -3.21 -1.62
CA SER A 250 -16.93 -2.91 -2.64
C SER A 250 -17.73 -4.16 -3.00
N ILE A 251 -18.87 -3.97 -3.65
CA ILE A 251 -19.69 -5.06 -4.17
C ILE A 251 -18.87 -5.92 -5.16
N THR A 252 -18.06 -5.30 -6.02
CA THR A 252 -17.23 -6.01 -6.98
C THR A 252 -16.19 -6.89 -6.28
N PHE A 253 -15.54 -6.40 -5.22
CA PHE A 253 -14.60 -7.18 -4.41
C PHE A 253 -15.28 -8.42 -3.81
N LEU A 254 -16.47 -8.27 -3.20
CA LEU A 254 -17.20 -9.40 -2.61
C LEU A 254 -17.63 -10.42 -3.67
N LEU A 255 -18.08 -9.96 -4.83
CA LEU A 255 -18.56 -10.82 -5.91
C LEU A 255 -17.44 -11.65 -6.53
N VAL A 256 -16.21 -11.16 -6.63
CA VAL A 256 -15.06 -11.96 -7.10
C VAL A 256 -14.87 -13.21 -6.24
N GLY A 257 -14.95 -13.08 -4.91
CA GLY A 257 -14.87 -14.22 -4.00
C GLY A 257 -16.05 -15.19 -4.14
N ILE A 258 -17.28 -14.66 -4.27
CA ILE A 258 -18.51 -15.47 -4.42
C ILE A 258 -18.52 -16.24 -5.75
N VAL A 259 -18.21 -15.57 -6.87
CA VAL A 259 -18.10 -16.18 -8.19
C VAL A 259 -17.08 -17.31 -8.14
N THR A 260 -15.90 -17.03 -7.58
CA THR A 260 -14.83 -18.03 -7.46
C THR A 260 -15.27 -19.24 -6.64
N ALA A 261 -16.00 -19.04 -5.54
CA ALA A 261 -16.53 -20.14 -4.72
C ALA A 261 -17.47 -21.06 -5.52
N TYR A 262 -18.42 -20.49 -6.27
CA TYR A 262 -19.34 -21.27 -7.10
C TYR A 262 -18.65 -21.97 -8.29
N VAL A 263 -17.71 -21.30 -8.94
CA VAL A 263 -16.92 -21.88 -10.05
C VAL A 263 -16.08 -23.05 -9.55
N LEU A 264 -15.36 -22.88 -8.43
CA LEU A 264 -14.57 -23.97 -7.85
C LEU A 264 -15.45 -25.15 -7.43
N PHE A 265 -16.61 -24.88 -6.86
CA PHE A 265 -17.57 -25.92 -6.51
C PHE A 265 -18.05 -26.70 -7.75
N PHE A 266 -18.40 -25.99 -8.83
CA PHE A 266 -18.80 -26.58 -10.09
C PHE A 266 -17.69 -27.45 -10.70
N ILE A 267 -16.44 -26.94 -10.73
CA ILE A 267 -15.28 -27.68 -11.23
C ILE A 267 -15.06 -28.96 -10.40
N VAL A 268 -15.08 -28.85 -9.07
CA VAL A 268 -14.85 -30.00 -8.17
C VAL A 268 -15.90 -31.10 -8.37
N ASN A 269 -17.16 -30.75 -8.56
CA ASN A 269 -18.21 -31.73 -8.78
C ASN A 269 -18.13 -32.37 -10.18
N ILE A 270 -17.98 -31.58 -11.25
CA ILE A 270 -17.93 -32.14 -12.62
C ILE A 270 -16.71 -33.03 -12.82
N THR A 271 -15.58 -32.68 -12.21
CA THR A 271 -14.39 -33.53 -12.28
C THR A 271 -14.52 -34.83 -11.47
N GLY A 272 -15.61 -35.01 -10.71
CA GLY A 272 -15.98 -36.29 -10.10
C GLY A 272 -15.18 -36.64 -8.85
N TYR A 273 -14.86 -35.63 -8.02
CA TYR A 273 -13.69 -35.59 -7.13
C TYR A 273 -12.39 -35.44 -7.94
N LEU A 274 -11.38 -34.84 -7.33
CA LEU A 274 -10.02 -34.63 -7.84
C LEU A 274 -9.24 -35.93 -8.20
N LYS A 275 -9.91 -37.00 -8.64
CA LYS A 275 -9.31 -38.27 -9.09
C LYS A 275 -8.25 -38.05 -10.19
N MET A 276 -8.39 -37.00 -11.00
CA MET A 276 -7.37 -36.61 -11.99
C MET A 276 -6.08 -36.06 -11.38
N LEU A 277 -6.08 -35.57 -10.13
CA LEU A 277 -4.88 -35.00 -9.50
C LEU A 277 -3.96 -36.05 -8.89
N GLY A 278 -4.36 -37.33 -8.84
CA GLY A 278 -3.58 -38.40 -8.21
C GLY A 278 -3.06 -37.99 -6.82
N PRO A 279 -1.74 -37.96 -6.58
CA PRO A 279 -1.16 -37.53 -5.29
C PRO A 279 -1.48 -36.07 -4.93
N GLY A 280 -1.79 -35.20 -5.88
CA GLY A 280 -2.22 -33.82 -5.61
C GLY A 280 -3.50 -33.73 -4.80
N GLN A 281 -4.39 -34.73 -4.89
CA GLN A 281 -5.60 -34.79 -4.06
C GLN A 281 -5.26 -34.95 -2.57
N LEU A 282 -4.21 -35.72 -2.24
CA LEU A 282 -3.76 -35.87 -0.85
C LEU A 282 -3.28 -34.54 -0.30
N VAL A 283 -2.52 -33.77 -1.08
CA VAL A 283 -2.04 -32.44 -0.69
C VAL A 283 -3.21 -31.48 -0.46
N VAL A 284 -4.15 -31.39 -1.40
CA VAL A 284 -5.33 -30.52 -1.28
C VAL A 284 -6.18 -30.90 -0.06
N ASN A 285 -6.42 -32.19 0.16
CA ASN A 285 -7.20 -32.68 1.29
C ASN A 285 -6.48 -32.40 2.62
N PHE A 286 -5.19 -32.70 2.70
CA PHE A 286 -4.36 -32.44 3.87
C PHE A 286 -4.39 -30.96 4.25
N MET A 287 -4.12 -30.07 3.28
CA MET A 287 -4.17 -28.62 3.50
C MET A 287 -5.56 -28.10 3.83
N GLY A 288 -6.62 -28.73 3.30
CA GLY A 288 -8.00 -28.35 3.59
C GLY A 288 -8.40 -28.69 5.02
N ILE A 289 -8.09 -29.91 5.48
CA ILE A 289 -8.37 -30.37 6.85
C ILE A 289 -7.54 -29.56 7.86
N LYS A 290 -6.27 -29.32 7.55
CA LYS A 290 -5.29 -28.63 8.41
C LYS A 290 -5.15 -27.16 8.06
N ALA A 291 -6.20 -26.53 7.52
CA ALA A 291 -6.09 -25.17 7.00
C ALA A 291 -5.59 -24.17 8.06
N PHE A 292 -6.15 -24.20 9.26
CA PHE A 292 -5.69 -23.28 10.31
C PHE A 292 -4.24 -23.54 10.74
N ASP A 293 -3.83 -24.82 10.85
CA ASP A 293 -2.45 -25.18 11.15
C ASP A 293 -1.48 -24.68 10.07
N PHE A 294 -1.84 -24.83 8.79
CA PHE A 294 -1.08 -24.25 7.68
C PHE A 294 -0.97 -22.75 7.78
N PHE A 295 -2.05 -22.06 8.14
CA PHE A 295 -2.02 -20.63 8.34
C PHE A 295 -0.96 -20.22 9.37
N ILE A 296 -0.99 -20.85 10.56
CA ILE A 296 -0.02 -20.57 11.62
C ILE A 296 1.40 -20.89 11.18
N ALA A 297 1.63 -22.08 10.60
CA ALA A 297 2.96 -22.53 10.24
C ALA A 297 3.63 -21.65 9.18
N HIS A 298 2.95 -21.34 8.07
CA HIS A 298 3.57 -20.58 7.00
C HIS A 298 3.78 -19.11 7.38
N THR A 299 2.85 -18.50 8.14
CA THR A 299 3.04 -17.11 8.61
C THR A 299 4.20 -17.01 9.59
N LEU A 300 4.34 -17.97 10.50
CA LEU A 300 5.51 -18.06 11.38
C LEU A 300 6.81 -18.15 10.58
N ILE A 301 6.88 -19.04 9.59
CA ILE A 301 8.07 -19.19 8.73
C ILE A 301 8.38 -17.90 7.98
N LEU A 302 7.36 -17.20 7.46
CA LEU A 302 7.53 -15.94 6.74
C LEU A 302 8.03 -14.80 7.65
N PHE A 303 7.52 -14.70 8.89
CA PHE A 303 8.04 -13.72 9.86
C PHE A 303 9.47 -14.04 10.27
N ILE A 304 9.80 -15.32 10.51
CA ILE A 304 11.18 -15.75 10.79
C ILE A 304 12.09 -15.39 9.61
N TYR A 305 11.68 -15.69 8.37
CA TYR A 305 12.42 -15.30 7.16
C TYR A 305 12.66 -13.79 7.13
N LYS A 306 11.62 -12.99 7.36
CA LYS A 306 11.71 -11.53 7.41
C LYS A 306 12.71 -11.05 8.45
N TYR A 307 12.71 -11.63 9.65
CA TYR A 307 13.63 -11.24 10.73
C TYR A 307 15.07 -11.67 10.46
N ILE A 308 15.29 -12.78 9.77
CA ILE A 308 16.63 -13.25 9.41
C ILE A 308 17.22 -12.44 8.25
N THR A 309 16.41 -12.14 7.24
CA THR A 309 16.91 -11.53 6.00
C THR A 309 16.84 -10.01 5.99
N GLY A 310 16.08 -9.39 6.89
CA GLY A 310 15.87 -7.94 6.89
C GLY A 310 15.02 -7.47 5.71
N ASP A 311 13.92 -8.16 5.42
CA ASP A 311 13.02 -7.89 4.28
C ASP A 311 13.69 -8.01 2.90
N GLN A 312 14.52 -9.04 2.68
CA GLN A 312 15.03 -9.30 1.32
C GLN A 312 13.90 -9.74 0.38
N HIS A 313 13.89 -9.14 -0.80
CA HIS A 313 12.91 -9.40 -1.86
C HIS A 313 13.60 -9.77 -3.18
N TYR A 314 12.88 -10.48 -4.04
CA TYR A 314 13.36 -11.03 -5.30
C TYR A 314 12.46 -10.61 -6.46
N GLU A 315 13.05 -10.12 -7.55
CA GLU A 315 12.32 -9.74 -8.76
C GLU A 315 11.91 -10.96 -9.60
N SER A 316 12.68 -12.05 -9.55
CA SER A 316 12.45 -13.24 -10.39
C SER A 316 11.23 -14.05 -9.95
N ALA A 317 10.22 -14.14 -10.82
CA ALA A 317 9.04 -14.99 -10.63
C ALA A 317 9.39 -16.47 -10.38
N ILE A 318 10.46 -16.98 -10.99
CA ILE A 318 10.92 -18.36 -10.80
C ILE A 318 11.42 -18.55 -9.36
N VAL A 319 12.23 -17.62 -8.85
CA VAL A 319 12.74 -17.67 -7.47
C VAL A 319 11.58 -17.61 -6.48
N VAL A 320 10.64 -16.68 -6.67
CA VAL A 320 9.43 -16.58 -5.84
C VAL A 320 8.62 -17.88 -5.87
N GLY A 321 8.48 -18.51 -7.04
CA GLY A 321 7.82 -19.81 -7.20
C GLY A 321 8.52 -20.95 -6.44
N VAL A 322 9.85 -21.01 -6.49
CA VAL A 322 10.64 -21.99 -5.73
C VAL A 322 10.50 -21.78 -4.23
N LEU A 323 10.59 -20.53 -3.76
CA LEU A 323 10.42 -20.18 -2.35
C LEU A 323 9.00 -20.47 -1.85
N TYR A 324 7.98 -20.26 -2.67
CA TYR A 324 6.60 -20.66 -2.36
C TYR A 324 6.46 -22.18 -2.16
N VAL A 325 7.05 -22.99 -3.05
CA VAL A 325 7.02 -24.46 -2.89
C VAL A 325 7.78 -24.89 -1.64
N ALA A 326 8.96 -24.29 -1.39
CA ALA A 326 9.73 -24.55 -0.17
C ALA A 326 8.92 -24.20 1.08
N LEU A 327 8.22 -23.05 1.09
CA LEU A 327 7.36 -22.63 2.18
C LEU A 327 6.22 -23.64 2.44
N LEU A 328 5.60 -24.19 1.39
CA LEU A 328 4.56 -25.22 1.55
C LEU A 328 5.11 -26.50 2.19
N VAL A 329 6.27 -26.97 1.74
CA VAL A 329 6.93 -28.18 2.28
C VAL A 329 7.33 -27.96 3.74
N LEU A 330 8.00 -26.85 4.05
CA LEU A 330 8.39 -26.51 5.42
C LEU A 330 7.18 -26.39 6.34
N SER A 331 6.09 -25.77 5.87
CA SER A 331 4.85 -25.68 6.64
C SER A 331 4.27 -27.06 6.94
N ALA A 332 4.24 -27.96 5.96
CA ALA A 332 3.77 -29.33 6.16
C ALA A 332 4.64 -30.11 7.18
N ILE A 333 5.97 -29.93 7.14
CA ILE A 333 6.90 -30.53 8.10
C ILE A 333 6.63 -30.01 9.52
N VAL A 334 6.48 -28.69 9.70
CA VAL A 334 6.17 -28.09 11.01
C VAL A 334 4.86 -28.63 11.57
N ILE A 335 3.83 -28.79 10.74
CA ILE A 335 2.54 -29.35 11.16
C ILE A 335 2.69 -30.82 11.55
N ALA A 336 3.41 -31.62 10.76
CA ALA A 336 3.65 -33.03 11.07
C ALA A 336 4.44 -33.20 12.38
N LEU A 337 5.46 -32.38 12.59
CA LEU A 337 6.24 -32.37 13.83
C LEU A 337 5.37 -31.98 15.03
N LYS A 338 4.52 -30.97 14.89
CA LYS A 338 3.56 -30.55 15.91
C LYS A 338 2.60 -31.69 16.27
N ASP A 339 2.01 -32.35 15.27
CA ASP A 339 1.08 -33.46 15.50
C ASP A 339 1.79 -34.64 16.19
N TRP A 340 3.02 -35.00 15.75
CA TRP A 340 3.84 -36.04 16.37
C TRP A 340 4.20 -35.73 17.83
N LEU A 341 4.57 -34.48 18.15
CA LEU A 341 4.84 -34.04 19.53
C LEU A 341 3.59 -34.15 20.41
N ILE A 342 2.42 -33.77 19.89
CA ILE A 342 1.16 -33.90 20.62
C ILE A 342 0.85 -35.37 20.91
N GLU A 343 1.06 -36.26 19.93
CA GLU A 343 0.87 -37.71 20.11
C GLU A 343 1.78 -38.28 21.21
N ILE A 344 3.06 -37.90 21.23
CA ILE A 344 4.00 -38.31 22.28
C ILE A 344 3.55 -37.82 23.66
N LEU A 345 3.17 -36.54 23.75
CA LEU A 345 2.72 -35.95 25.01
C LEU A 345 1.41 -36.57 25.50
N GLN A 346 0.55 -37.02 24.58
CA GLN A 346 -0.72 -37.68 24.91
C GLN A 346 -0.50 -39.12 25.36
N ALA A 347 0.40 -39.87 24.71
CA ALA A 347 0.75 -41.24 25.10
C ALA A 347 1.29 -41.32 26.54
N ASP A 348 1.99 -40.28 26.98
CA ASP A 348 2.48 -40.17 28.36
C ASP A 348 1.39 -39.75 29.37
N SER A 349 0.22 -39.29 28.90
CA SER A 349 -0.83 -38.66 29.73
C SER A 349 -2.02 -39.56 30.04
N GLU A 350 -1.96 -40.86 29.70
CA GLU A 350 -3.07 -41.83 29.84
C GLU A 350 -3.68 -41.91 31.26
N ASP A 351 -3.03 -41.36 32.29
CA ASP A 351 -3.54 -41.32 33.67
C ASP A 351 -4.24 -40.01 34.10
N THR A 352 -4.39 -38.99 33.23
CA THR A 352 -5.08 -37.75 33.61
C THR A 352 -6.24 -37.40 32.67
N GLU A 353 -7.43 -37.93 33.00
CA GLU A 353 -8.66 -37.54 32.34
C GLU A 353 -8.98 -36.06 32.60
N GLY A 354 -8.82 -35.25 31.55
CA GLY A 354 -9.55 -34.00 31.39
C GLY A 354 -8.68 -32.74 31.47
N PHE A 355 -8.79 -31.91 30.41
CA PHE A 355 -8.48 -30.48 30.26
C PHE A 355 -7.10 -29.94 30.72
N GLY A 356 -6.36 -30.65 31.57
CA GLY A 356 -5.07 -30.27 32.13
C GLY A 356 -3.90 -30.47 31.18
N TRP A 357 -4.06 -31.09 30.01
CA TRP A 357 -2.92 -31.30 29.10
C TRP A 357 -2.41 -30.00 28.47
N LEU A 358 -3.32 -29.07 28.12
CA LEU A 358 -2.99 -27.73 27.60
C LEU A 358 -2.30 -26.84 28.65
N PHE A 359 -2.47 -27.17 29.94
CA PHE A 359 -1.78 -26.56 31.08
C PHE A 359 -0.83 -27.55 31.77
N SER A 360 -0.48 -28.66 31.12
CA SER A 360 0.43 -29.62 31.72
C SER A 360 1.77 -28.92 31.84
N GLU A 361 2.43 -29.11 32.98
CA GLU A 361 3.74 -28.51 33.24
C GLU A 361 4.69 -28.77 32.06
N ARG A 362 4.58 -29.94 31.41
CA ARG A 362 5.35 -30.29 30.21
C ARG A 362 5.00 -29.48 28.96
N VAL A 363 3.73 -29.21 28.67
CA VAL A 363 3.33 -28.36 27.52
C VAL A 363 3.69 -26.91 27.76
N ALA A 364 3.49 -26.41 28.98
CA ALA A 364 3.93 -25.06 29.36
C ALA A 364 5.46 -24.95 29.28
N VAL A 365 6.20 -25.94 29.82
CA VAL A 365 7.66 -26.02 29.74
C VAL A 365 8.12 -26.15 28.30
N THR A 366 7.45 -26.91 27.44
CA THR A 366 7.82 -27.05 26.03
C THR A 366 7.54 -25.77 25.25
N ALA A 367 6.42 -25.09 25.52
CA ALA A 367 6.13 -23.77 24.96
C ALA A 367 7.14 -22.73 25.44
N ILE A 368 7.51 -22.75 26.73
CA ILE A 368 8.57 -21.92 27.30
C ILE A 368 9.91 -22.24 26.65
N TRP A 369 10.26 -23.52 26.42
CA TRP A 369 11.49 -23.90 25.73
C TRP A 369 11.49 -23.51 24.27
N VAL A 370 10.38 -23.62 23.54
CA VAL A 370 10.27 -23.15 22.17
C VAL A 370 10.42 -21.63 22.12
N VAL A 371 9.78 -20.91 23.03
CA VAL A 371 9.96 -19.46 23.18
C VAL A 371 11.40 -19.13 23.56
N LEU A 372 12.02 -19.84 24.49
CA LEU A 372 13.41 -19.63 24.91
C LEU A 372 14.41 -20.00 23.81
N ILE A 373 14.14 -21.02 22.99
CA ILE A 373 14.97 -21.41 21.84
C ILE A 373 14.82 -20.38 20.72
N LEU A 374 13.60 -19.86 20.50
CA LEU A 374 13.37 -18.75 19.58
C LEU A 374 14.08 -17.48 20.06
N LEU A 375 13.96 -17.15 21.35
CA LEU A 375 14.64 -16.00 21.97
C LEU A 375 16.16 -16.17 22.04
N ALA A 376 16.67 -17.38 22.29
CA ALA A 376 18.11 -17.68 22.32
C ALA A 376 18.68 -17.72 20.90
N GLY A 377 17.94 -18.28 19.93
CA GLY A 377 18.27 -18.19 18.51
C GLY A 377 18.31 -16.74 18.04
N MET A 378 17.36 -15.91 18.49
CA MET A 378 17.39 -14.46 18.27
C MET A 378 18.60 -13.79 18.94
N GLY A 379 18.98 -14.18 20.16
CA GLY A 379 20.18 -13.67 20.84
C GLY A 379 21.49 -14.05 20.13
N ILE A 380 21.55 -15.23 19.51
CA ILE A 380 22.69 -15.67 18.69
C ILE A 380 22.71 -14.96 17.33
N ILE A 381 21.55 -14.73 16.71
CA ILE A 381 21.43 -13.99 15.44
C ILE A 381 21.76 -12.51 15.65
N GLN A 382 21.26 -11.89 16.71
CA GLN A 382 21.63 -10.52 17.08
C GLN A 382 23.11 -10.46 17.49
N GLY A 383 23.62 -11.43 18.25
CA GLY A 383 25.03 -11.50 18.63
C GLY A 383 26.00 -11.63 17.45
N ASN A 384 25.61 -12.31 16.37
CA ASN A 384 26.39 -12.40 15.12
C ASN A 384 26.10 -11.25 14.13
N ALA A 385 24.99 -10.53 14.30
CA ALA A 385 24.70 -9.30 13.57
C ALA A 385 25.40 -8.06 14.19
N VAL A 386 26.08 -8.19 15.33
CA VAL A 386 26.74 -7.08 16.05
C VAL A 386 28.06 -6.60 15.40
N GLU A 387 28.52 -7.20 14.30
CA GLU A 387 29.53 -6.56 13.43
C GLU A 387 28.96 -5.96 12.12
N ALA A 388 27.67 -6.12 11.86
CA ALA A 388 26.98 -5.39 10.80
C ALA A 388 26.14 -4.28 11.46
N SER A 389 26.72 -3.08 11.51
CA SER A 389 26.11 -1.85 12.06
C SER A 389 24.71 -1.61 11.49
N SER A 390 23.71 -2.21 12.13
CA SER A 390 22.30 -2.04 11.84
C SER A 390 21.71 -1.37 13.07
N SER A 391 21.65 -0.04 13.01
CA SER A 391 20.85 0.77 13.92
C SER A 391 19.40 0.26 13.86
N GLY A 392 18.91 -0.26 14.98
CA GLY A 392 17.52 -0.68 15.12
C GLY A 392 16.58 0.47 14.79
N GLU A 393 15.83 0.32 13.71
CA GLU A 393 14.62 1.09 13.43
C GLU A 393 13.45 0.11 13.50
N ASP A 394 12.47 0.45 14.32
CA ASP A 394 11.19 -0.21 14.47
C ASP A 394 10.58 -0.57 13.11
N VAL A 395 10.20 -1.83 12.94
CA VAL A 395 9.49 -2.30 11.75
C VAL A 395 8.06 -1.78 11.78
N SER A 396 7.87 -0.59 11.22
CA SER A 396 6.56 -0.11 10.81
C SER A 396 6.22 -0.65 9.42
N PHE A 397 4.99 -1.15 9.26
CA PHE A 397 4.37 -1.48 7.97
C PHE A 397 4.67 -0.39 6.95
N LYS A 398 5.31 -0.73 5.81
CA LYS A 398 5.61 0.13 4.65
C LYS A 398 5.02 1.54 4.81
N LYS A 399 5.68 2.40 5.58
CA LYS A 399 5.51 3.83 5.40
C LYS A 399 6.07 4.06 4.00
N ARG A 400 5.15 4.33 3.06
CA ARG A 400 5.41 4.96 1.78
C ARG A 400 6.61 5.89 1.98
N LEU A 401 7.70 5.73 1.21
CA LEU A 401 8.81 6.69 1.22
C LEU A 401 8.20 8.08 1.23
N ILE A 402 8.39 8.78 2.35
CA ILE A 402 7.80 10.08 2.57
C ILE A 402 8.67 11.03 1.75
N ARG A 403 8.30 11.23 0.49
CA ARG A 403 8.80 12.37 -0.29
C ARG A 403 8.34 13.62 0.43
N GLU A 404 9.27 14.55 0.68
CA GLU A 404 9.10 15.85 1.38
C GLU A 404 7.73 16.03 2.06
N GLU A 405 7.64 15.67 3.34
CA GLU A 405 6.39 15.70 4.13
C GLU A 405 5.84 17.11 4.42
N ASP A 406 6.58 18.15 4.04
CA ASP A 406 6.23 19.54 4.32
C ASP A 406 5.37 20.05 3.16
N TRP A 407 4.06 20.18 3.38
CA TRP A 407 3.20 20.94 2.46
C TRP A 407 3.76 22.36 2.28
N PRO A 408 3.84 22.87 1.03
CA PRO A 408 3.45 22.23 -0.22
C PRO A 408 4.53 21.32 -0.82
N TYR A 409 4.11 20.21 -1.45
CA TYR A 409 5.00 19.34 -2.22
C TYR A 409 5.54 20.07 -3.47
N TRP A 410 6.76 19.73 -3.90
CA TRP A 410 7.31 20.28 -5.14
C TRP A 410 6.57 19.73 -6.37
N TRP A 411 5.96 20.60 -7.18
CA TRP A 411 5.18 20.18 -8.35
C TRP A 411 6.04 19.53 -9.44
N ASP A 412 7.10 20.22 -9.85
CA ASP A 412 8.03 19.77 -10.88
C ASP A 412 9.45 20.26 -10.53
N HIS A 413 10.37 19.31 -10.36
CA HIS A 413 11.78 19.55 -10.01
C HIS A 413 12.58 20.25 -11.12
N ASN A 414 12.00 20.47 -12.31
CA ASN A 414 12.59 21.35 -13.31
C ASN A 414 12.60 22.82 -12.87
N TYR A 415 11.65 23.21 -12.01
CA TYR A 415 11.57 24.56 -11.47
C TYR A 415 12.32 24.63 -10.15
N ASN A 416 13.25 25.57 -10.05
CA ASN A 416 14.15 25.68 -8.91
C ASN A 416 13.58 26.52 -7.76
N PHE A 417 12.53 27.31 -8.04
CA PHE A 417 11.93 28.23 -7.10
C PHE A 417 10.41 28.19 -7.19
N TYR A 418 9.75 28.39 -6.05
CA TYR A 418 8.33 28.72 -6.03
C TYR A 418 7.99 29.80 -5.01
N GLN A 419 6.85 30.45 -5.20
CA GLN A 419 6.18 31.29 -4.20
C GLN A 419 4.74 30.82 -4.04
N GLU A 420 4.31 30.62 -2.80
CA GLU A 420 2.90 30.33 -2.49
C GLU A 420 2.05 31.58 -2.72
N ILE A 421 0.84 31.40 -3.24
CA ILE A 421 -0.14 32.45 -3.46
C ILE A 421 -1.37 32.09 -2.63
N THR A 422 -1.67 32.91 -1.63
CA THR A 422 -2.83 32.70 -0.75
C THR A 422 -3.92 33.69 -1.11
N ILE A 423 -5.12 33.18 -1.39
CA ILE A 423 -6.33 33.97 -1.67
C ILE A 423 -7.24 33.90 -0.45
N THR A 424 -7.34 34.99 0.29
CA THR A 424 -8.24 35.14 1.43
C THR A 424 -9.50 35.87 0.98
N ASN A 425 -10.67 35.42 1.46
CA ASN A 425 -11.92 36.16 1.27
C ASN A 425 -12.21 37.04 2.49
N PRO A 426 -11.92 38.37 2.42
CA PRO A 426 -12.20 39.28 3.53
C PRO A 426 -13.69 39.62 3.67
N ASP A 427 -14.51 39.31 2.66
CA ASP A 427 -15.96 39.50 2.75
C ASP A 427 -16.55 38.46 3.69
N GLY A 428 -17.18 38.91 4.78
CA GLY A 428 -17.80 38.06 5.79
C GLY A 428 -19.13 37.44 5.37
N SER A 429 -19.63 37.72 4.16
CA SER A 429 -21.00 37.37 3.76
C SER A 429 -21.14 36.62 2.43
N LEU A 430 -20.27 36.86 1.44
CA LEU A 430 -20.39 36.24 0.11
C LEU A 430 -19.12 35.48 -0.28
N PRO A 431 -19.24 34.30 -0.92
CA PRO A 431 -18.09 33.58 -1.44
C PRO A 431 -17.48 34.29 -2.66
N ILE A 432 -16.17 34.13 -2.85
CA ILE A 432 -15.52 34.44 -4.12
C ILE A 432 -15.72 33.25 -5.05
N TYR A 433 -16.53 33.44 -6.08
CA TYR A 433 -16.88 32.36 -6.99
C TYR A 433 -15.72 31.94 -7.89
N ARG A 434 -15.70 30.66 -8.26
CA ARG A 434 -14.80 30.07 -9.26
C ARG A 434 -14.78 30.91 -10.54
N ASN A 435 -13.63 30.93 -11.22
CA ASN A 435 -13.33 31.73 -12.42
C ASN A 435 -13.21 33.25 -12.19
N THR A 436 -13.27 33.72 -10.94
CA THR A 436 -12.89 35.10 -10.62
C THR A 436 -11.41 35.32 -10.93
N TRP A 437 -11.11 36.44 -11.60
CA TRP A 437 -9.74 36.79 -11.95
C TRP A 437 -9.02 37.52 -10.82
N PHE A 438 -7.83 37.05 -10.50
CA PHE A 438 -6.89 37.69 -9.57
C PHE A 438 -5.67 38.20 -10.30
N SER A 439 -5.04 39.25 -9.76
CA SER A 439 -3.76 39.75 -10.25
C SER A 439 -2.80 40.08 -9.12
N PHE A 440 -1.50 39.88 -9.39
CA PHE A 440 -0.42 40.27 -8.50
C PHE A 440 0.82 40.68 -9.29
N ASN A 441 1.72 41.40 -8.63
CA ASN A 441 2.98 41.86 -9.22
C ASN A 441 4.14 40.97 -8.78
N PHE A 442 5.00 40.62 -9.73
CA PHE A 442 6.20 39.83 -9.55
C PHE A 442 7.41 40.64 -10.06
N ASP A 443 8.41 40.86 -9.20
CA ASP A 443 9.63 41.58 -9.56
C ASP A 443 10.54 40.71 -10.45
N HIS A 444 10.14 40.60 -11.70
CA HIS A 444 10.81 39.79 -12.70
C HIS A 444 12.22 40.31 -13.01
N ALA A 445 12.40 41.63 -13.01
CA ALA A 445 13.72 42.25 -13.16
C ALA A 445 14.71 41.78 -12.08
N ALA A 446 14.30 41.76 -10.81
CA ALA A 446 15.13 41.25 -9.72
C ALA A 446 15.41 39.74 -9.86
N ALA A 447 14.42 38.95 -10.27
CA ALA A 447 14.60 37.51 -10.49
C ALA A 447 15.59 37.21 -11.64
N ILE A 448 15.55 37.98 -12.74
CA ILE A 448 16.53 37.90 -13.84
C ILE A 448 17.92 38.30 -13.36
N ALA A 449 18.04 39.42 -12.65
CA ALA A 449 19.33 39.90 -12.13
C ALA A 449 19.98 38.90 -11.18
N ALA A 450 19.18 38.14 -10.42
CA ALA A 450 19.63 37.05 -9.56
C ALA A 450 19.88 35.73 -10.29
N GLY A 451 19.65 35.67 -11.61
CA GLY A 451 19.79 34.45 -12.42
C GLY A 451 18.76 33.36 -12.09
N ARG A 452 17.63 33.74 -11.50
CA ARG A 452 16.56 32.82 -11.06
C ARG A 452 15.43 32.66 -12.07
N ALA A 453 15.27 33.62 -12.99
CA ALA A 453 14.24 33.60 -14.03
C ALA A 453 14.83 33.92 -15.41
N MET A 454 14.18 33.46 -16.48
CA MET A 454 14.58 33.80 -17.85
C MET A 454 14.07 35.18 -18.24
N ALA A 455 14.88 35.96 -18.98
CA ALA A 455 14.47 37.28 -19.46
C ALA A 455 13.16 37.28 -20.29
N SER A 456 12.84 36.15 -20.94
CA SER A 456 11.60 35.96 -21.71
C SER A 456 10.38 35.61 -20.86
N ALA A 457 10.54 35.34 -19.56
CA ALA A 457 9.54 34.75 -18.67
C ALA A 457 8.97 33.40 -19.15
N ALA A 458 9.65 32.71 -20.07
CA ALA A 458 9.19 31.42 -20.59
C ALA A 458 9.11 30.34 -19.50
N ASP A 459 9.84 30.53 -18.40
CA ASP A 459 9.93 29.64 -17.25
C ASP A 459 8.91 29.97 -16.15
N LEU A 460 7.99 30.92 -16.32
CA LEU A 460 6.96 31.18 -15.31
C LEU A 460 5.78 30.20 -15.45
N ARG A 461 5.33 29.62 -14.32
CA ARG A 461 4.11 28.79 -14.26
C ARG A 461 3.26 29.17 -13.06
N VAL A 462 1.95 29.31 -13.27
CA VAL A 462 0.97 29.36 -12.18
C VAL A 462 0.35 27.98 -12.06
N VAL A 463 0.37 27.43 -10.85
CA VAL A 463 -0.07 26.05 -10.60
C VAL A 463 -1.07 26.06 -9.45
N PHE A 464 -2.09 25.23 -9.56
CA PHE A 464 -3.07 25.00 -8.50
C PHE A 464 -3.05 23.54 -8.07
N TYR A 465 -3.03 23.27 -6.77
CA TYR A 465 -3.16 21.93 -6.23
C TYR A 465 -4.64 21.58 -5.97
N SER A 466 -5.14 20.59 -6.69
CA SER A 466 -6.47 20.01 -6.50
C SER A 466 -6.36 18.70 -5.71
N ASP A 467 -7.21 18.51 -4.70
CA ASP A 467 -7.24 17.25 -3.93
C ASP A 467 -7.57 16.03 -4.80
N GLU A 468 -8.30 16.23 -5.89
CA GLU A 468 -8.73 15.15 -6.80
C GLU A 468 -7.69 14.85 -7.89
N ASN A 469 -7.06 15.89 -8.43
CA ASN A 469 -6.24 15.79 -9.64
C ASN A 469 -4.74 16.10 -9.42
N GLY A 470 -4.35 16.40 -8.18
CA GLY A 470 -3.02 16.90 -7.86
C GLY A 470 -2.76 18.29 -8.46
N PHE A 471 -1.52 18.59 -8.81
CA PHE A 471 -1.14 19.87 -9.40
C PHE A 471 -1.65 20.02 -10.84
N ILE A 472 -2.33 21.13 -11.10
CA ILE A 472 -2.85 21.54 -12.39
C ILE A 472 -2.18 22.86 -12.78
N GLU A 473 -1.55 22.88 -13.95
CA GLU A 473 -1.01 24.11 -14.54
C GLU A 473 -2.16 25.01 -15.03
N LEU A 474 -2.15 26.28 -14.62
CA LEU A 474 -3.18 27.25 -14.97
C LEU A 474 -2.72 28.17 -16.10
N PRO A 475 -3.58 28.43 -17.10
CA PRO A 475 -3.30 29.48 -18.06
C PRO A 475 -3.41 30.86 -17.40
N PHE A 476 -2.47 31.75 -17.71
CA PHE A 476 -2.40 33.09 -17.12
C PHE A 476 -2.05 34.17 -18.15
N VAL A 477 -2.38 35.43 -17.82
CA VAL A 477 -1.96 36.61 -18.59
C VAL A 477 -0.73 37.20 -17.92
N LEU A 478 0.28 37.55 -18.72
CA LEU A 478 1.52 38.15 -18.27
C LEU A 478 1.76 39.48 -18.95
N GLU A 479 1.91 40.54 -18.17
CA GLU A 479 2.19 41.90 -18.64
C GLU A 479 3.49 42.42 -17.97
N GLY A 480 4.26 43.27 -18.66
CA GLY A 480 5.45 43.90 -18.05
C GLY A 480 6.69 42.99 -17.90
N ILE A 481 6.89 42.04 -18.83
CA ILE A 481 8.08 41.15 -18.86
C ILE A 481 9.38 41.97 -18.82
N GLY A 482 10.36 41.52 -18.03
CA GLY A 482 11.65 42.19 -17.82
C GLY A 482 11.63 43.33 -16.79
N GLY A 483 10.45 43.71 -16.27
CA GLY A 483 10.27 44.72 -15.23
C GLY A 483 9.56 44.16 -14.00
N ASN A 484 8.63 44.94 -13.44
CA ASN A 484 7.67 44.44 -12.46
C ASN A 484 6.46 43.85 -13.20
N ALA A 485 6.46 42.54 -13.39
CA ALA A 485 5.49 41.85 -14.21
C ALA A 485 4.17 41.67 -13.46
N THR A 486 3.04 41.90 -14.13
CA THR A 486 1.71 41.62 -13.57
C THR A 486 1.21 40.27 -14.10
N ILE A 487 0.92 39.34 -13.19
CA ILE A 487 0.40 38.01 -13.47
C ILE A 487 -1.09 37.99 -13.14
N LYS A 488 -1.93 37.54 -14.08
CA LYS A 488 -3.39 37.42 -13.89
C LYS A 488 -3.85 35.99 -14.14
N PHE A 489 -4.60 35.40 -13.22
CA PHE A 489 -5.08 34.02 -13.32
C PHE A 489 -6.50 33.86 -12.77
N LYS A 490 -7.17 32.74 -13.11
CA LYS A 490 -8.52 32.41 -12.64
C LYS A 490 -8.48 31.51 -11.41
N LEU A 491 -9.33 31.84 -10.45
CA LEU A 491 -9.62 31.00 -9.29
C LEU A 491 -10.27 29.67 -9.73
N GLN A 492 -9.76 28.54 -9.21
CA GLN A 492 -10.23 27.19 -9.55
C GLN A 492 -11.35 26.68 -8.65
N ASP A 493 -11.37 27.09 -7.37
CA ASP A 493 -12.39 26.70 -6.39
C ASP A 493 -12.98 27.92 -5.69
N GLU A 494 -14.21 27.82 -5.17
CA GLU A 494 -14.84 28.92 -4.45
C GLU A 494 -14.16 29.16 -3.09
N VAL A 495 -13.87 30.42 -2.76
CA VAL A 495 -13.35 30.80 -1.44
C VAL A 495 -14.49 31.39 -0.61
N PHE A 496 -15.03 30.60 0.32
CA PHE A 496 -16.10 31.03 1.21
C PHE A 496 -15.67 32.17 2.15
N ALA A 497 -16.65 32.93 2.63
CA ALA A 497 -16.45 34.07 3.53
C ALA A 497 -15.58 33.71 4.74
N GLY A 498 -14.54 34.51 5.00
CA GLY A 498 -13.62 34.32 6.13
C GLY A 498 -12.59 33.20 5.97
N ASN A 499 -12.60 32.46 4.85
CA ASN A 499 -11.63 31.41 4.57
C ASN A 499 -10.50 31.91 3.63
N ALA A 500 -9.44 31.11 3.57
CA ALA A 500 -8.34 31.29 2.63
C ALA A 500 -8.12 30.02 1.80
N ASP A 501 -7.59 30.18 0.60
CA ASP A 501 -7.13 29.12 -0.29
C ASP A 501 -5.65 29.36 -0.61
N ASP A 502 -4.79 28.47 -0.10
CA ASP A 502 -3.33 28.50 -0.16
C ASP A 502 -2.76 27.50 -1.19
N ARG A 503 -3.62 26.95 -2.05
CA ARG A 503 -3.25 25.89 -3.00
C ARG A 503 -2.70 26.43 -4.33
N TYR A 504 -2.38 27.71 -4.43
CA TYR A 504 -1.83 28.33 -5.65
C TYR A 504 -0.35 28.62 -5.50
N PHE A 505 0.41 28.45 -6.58
CA PHE A 505 1.86 28.62 -6.57
C PHE A 505 2.33 29.28 -7.86
N LEU A 506 3.34 30.15 -7.74
CA LEU A 506 4.14 30.64 -8.87
C LEU A 506 5.46 29.87 -8.87
N TYR A 507 5.68 29.03 -9.89
CA TYR A 507 6.94 28.31 -10.13
C TYR A 507 7.78 29.02 -11.20
N TYR A 508 9.11 29.00 -11.02
CA TYR A 508 10.07 29.57 -11.97
C TYR A 508 11.49 29.00 -11.83
N GLY A 509 12.37 29.32 -12.79
CA GLY A 509 13.77 28.88 -12.80
C GLY A 509 14.04 27.58 -13.55
N ASP A 510 13.21 27.23 -14.54
CA ASP A 510 13.46 26.16 -15.51
C ASP A 510 14.04 26.72 -16.82
N PRO A 511 15.35 26.60 -17.08
CA PRO A 511 15.98 27.15 -18.29
C PRO A 511 15.65 26.38 -19.57
N GLY A 512 15.03 25.20 -19.49
CA GLY A 512 14.79 24.30 -20.61
C GLY A 512 13.38 24.37 -21.20
N ASN A 513 12.47 25.14 -20.61
CA ASN A 513 11.05 25.05 -20.96
C ASN A 513 10.61 25.85 -22.18
N ALA A 514 9.51 25.39 -22.78
CA ALA A 514 8.76 26.11 -23.79
C ALA A 514 7.99 27.31 -23.17
N ALA A 515 7.41 28.14 -24.03
CA ALA A 515 6.62 29.31 -23.63
C ALA A 515 5.56 28.97 -22.57
N TYR A 516 5.29 29.92 -21.67
CA TYR A 516 4.29 29.78 -20.62
C TYR A 516 2.88 29.58 -21.21
N PRO A 517 1.94 28.93 -20.48
CA PRO A 517 0.57 28.72 -20.91
C PRO A 517 -0.21 30.04 -20.93
N ALA A 518 -0.09 30.79 -22.04
CA ALA A 518 -0.78 32.06 -22.19
C ALA A 518 -2.30 31.85 -22.21
N SER A 519 -3.03 32.57 -21.35
CA SER A 519 -4.48 32.60 -21.43
C SER A 519 -4.95 33.28 -22.71
N GLN A 520 -5.97 32.71 -23.35
CA GLN A 520 -6.65 33.33 -24.51
C GLN A 520 -7.59 34.47 -24.10
N GLU A 521 -7.89 34.58 -22.82
CA GLU A 521 -8.74 35.61 -22.25
C GLU A 521 -7.89 36.69 -21.59
N ASN A 522 -8.21 37.96 -21.83
CA ASN A 522 -7.65 39.08 -21.08
C ASN A 522 -8.77 39.74 -20.26
N PRO A 523 -8.76 39.63 -18.93
CA PRO A 523 -9.85 40.16 -18.10
C PRO A 523 -9.85 41.69 -18.09
N ALA A 524 -11.03 42.29 -18.27
CA ALA A 524 -11.22 43.73 -18.10
C ALA A 524 -11.07 44.18 -16.63
N THR A 525 -11.36 43.29 -15.68
CA THR A 525 -11.27 43.54 -14.24
C THR A 525 -10.56 42.38 -13.54
N THR A 526 -9.71 42.70 -12.57
CA THR A 526 -9.04 41.72 -11.71
C THR A 526 -9.13 42.16 -10.26
N ARG A 527 -9.13 41.20 -9.33
CA ARG A 527 -9.06 41.47 -7.89
C ARG A 527 -7.60 41.39 -7.43
N THR A 528 -7.21 42.32 -6.58
CA THR A 528 -5.95 42.30 -5.83
C THR A 528 -6.19 42.17 -4.33
N GLU A 529 -7.34 42.62 -3.85
CA GLU A 529 -7.74 42.51 -2.45
C GLU A 529 -7.90 41.04 -2.04
N GLY A 530 -7.33 40.69 -0.88
CA GLY A 530 -7.34 39.34 -0.35
C GLY A 530 -6.25 38.42 -0.90
N LEU A 531 -5.49 38.84 -1.92
CA LEU A 531 -4.37 38.07 -2.44
C LEU A 531 -3.07 38.45 -1.72
N SER A 532 -2.31 37.44 -1.30
CA SER A 532 -0.94 37.60 -0.82
C SER A 532 0.00 36.59 -1.49
N VAL A 533 1.27 36.98 -1.65
CA VAL A 533 2.32 36.13 -2.22
C VAL A 533 3.37 35.91 -1.15
N GLY A 534 3.68 34.64 -0.88
CA GLY A 534 4.64 34.21 0.11
C GLY A 534 6.09 34.51 -0.29
N ALA A 535 7.00 34.17 0.63
CA ALA A 535 8.44 34.25 0.36
C ALA A 535 8.86 33.28 -0.74
N VAL A 536 10.00 33.56 -1.37
CA VAL A 536 10.62 32.65 -2.34
C VAL A 536 11.16 31.43 -1.61
N THR A 537 10.63 30.26 -1.95
CA THR A 537 11.16 28.97 -1.54
C THR A 537 12.04 28.40 -2.65
N ALA A 538 13.22 27.91 -2.27
CA ALA A 538 14.16 27.22 -3.16
C ALA A 538 14.32 25.76 -2.71
N HIS A 539 14.82 24.90 -3.60
CA HIS A 539 15.20 23.55 -3.20
C HIS A 539 16.20 23.60 -2.04
N LYS A 540 16.01 22.72 -1.05
CA LYS A 540 16.93 22.56 0.08
C LYS A 540 18.28 21.96 -0.35
N ILE A 541 18.39 21.52 -1.60
CA ILE A 541 19.59 20.99 -2.21
C ILE A 541 19.87 21.79 -3.49
N THR A 542 21.01 22.46 -3.55
CA THR A 542 21.44 23.20 -4.75
C THR A 542 22.54 22.43 -5.47
N GLY A 543 22.28 22.04 -6.71
CA GLY A 543 23.26 21.40 -7.59
C GLY A 543 23.92 22.40 -8.54
N ASN A 544 25.20 22.21 -8.82
CA ASN A 544 25.93 22.95 -9.85
C ASN A 544 26.93 22.04 -10.58
N THR A 545 27.11 22.28 -11.87
CA THR A 545 28.13 21.60 -12.68
C THR A 545 29.32 22.53 -12.93
N ASN A 546 30.52 21.96 -13.02
CA ASN A 546 31.71 22.74 -13.37
C ASN A 546 31.65 23.32 -14.80
N ARG A 547 30.82 22.75 -15.67
CA ARG A 547 30.60 23.20 -17.04
C ARG A 547 29.21 22.79 -17.54
N LYS A 548 28.61 23.63 -18.39
CA LYS A 548 27.32 23.34 -19.04
C LYS A 548 27.48 22.50 -20.31
N TRP A 549 28.62 22.58 -20.99
CA TRP A 549 28.87 21.87 -22.25
C TRP A 549 30.04 20.91 -22.12
N LEU A 550 29.83 19.66 -22.56
CA LEU A 550 30.84 18.61 -22.59
C LEU A 550 30.98 18.06 -24.00
N LEU A 551 32.23 17.77 -24.40
CA LEU A 551 32.55 17.28 -25.73
C LEU A 551 32.90 15.80 -25.67
N LYS A 552 32.20 14.99 -26.46
CA LYS A 552 32.50 13.59 -26.73
C LYS A 552 33.51 13.55 -27.88
N GLN A 553 34.80 13.45 -27.59
CA GLN A 553 35.79 13.01 -28.59
C GLN A 553 35.82 11.47 -28.59
N GLY A 554 36.22 10.84 -29.72
CA GLY A 554 36.29 9.38 -29.87
C GLY A 554 37.24 8.68 -28.87
N ASP A 555 37.93 7.60 -29.24
CA ASP A 555 38.80 6.84 -28.31
C ASP A 555 39.97 7.64 -27.68
N ARG A 556 40.17 8.87 -28.17
CA ARG A 556 40.92 10.02 -27.65
C ARG A 556 40.55 10.55 -26.27
N VAL A 557 40.74 9.82 -25.17
CA VAL A 557 40.42 10.30 -23.80
C VAL A 557 41.38 11.41 -23.37
N LEU A 558 40.90 12.66 -23.34
CA LEU A 558 41.50 13.73 -22.52
C LEU A 558 40.60 13.97 -21.29
N GLU A 559 41.16 14.59 -20.25
CA GLU A 559 40.54 14.97 -18.95
C GLU A 559 39.23 15.78 -19.04
N TYR A 560 38.72 16.04 -20.25
CA TYR A 560 37.50 16.80 -20.50
C TYR A 560 36.21 15.96 -20.53
N SER A 561 36.29 14.63 -20.38
CA SER A 561 35.12 13.73 -20.39
C SER A 561 34.46 13.52 -19.02
N THR A 562 34.88 14.25 -17.99
CA THR A 562 34.34 14.12 -16.63
C THR A 562 33.54 15.37 -16.26
N LEU A 563 32.25 15.19 -15.99
CA LEU A 563 31.39 16.21 -15.40
C LEU A 563 31.59 16.19 -13.88
N LEU A 564 31.99 17.32 -13.30
CA LEU A 564 31.98 17.47 -11.85
C LEU A 564 30.65 18.09 -11.44
N TYR A 565 29.82 17.31 -10.77
CA TYR A 565 28.56 17.76 -10.20
C TYR A 565 28.74 17.96 -8.71
N THR A 566 28.58 19.21 -8.25
CA THR A 566 28.75 19.59 -6.84
C THR A 566 27.39 20.00 -6.28
N VAL A 567 27.10 19.51 -5.09
CA VAL A 567 25.84 19.73 -4.39
C VAL A 567 26.12 20.40 -3.06
N GLN A 568 25.33 21.42 -2.74
CA GLN A 568 25.30 22.06 -1.43
C GLN A 568 23.94 21.79 -0.78
N LEU A 569 23.98 21.19 0.41
CA LEU A 569 22.82 21.07 1.27
C LEU A 569 22.57 22.39 2.02
N ASP A 570 21.31 22.78 2.12
CA ASP A 570 20.87 23.85 3.00
C ASP A 570 21.04 23.46 4.47
N GLY A 571 21.14 24.44 5.38
CA GLY A 571 21.32 24.19 6.81
C GLY A 571 20.15 23.45 7.49
N SER A 572 18.99 23.39 6.84
CA SER A 572 17.85 22.58 7.28
C SER A 572 17.96 21.09 6.95
N VAL A 573 18.92 20.69 6.11
CA VAL A 573 19.20 19.29 5.77
C VAL A 573 20.42 18.84 6.57
N SER A 574 20.32 17.66 7.19
CA SER A 574 21.44 17.12 7.96
C SER A 574 22.72 17.01 7.10
N ALA A 575 23.83 17.57 7.59
CA ALA A 575 25.13 17.49 6.92
C ALA A 575 25.63 16.03 6.81
N ASP A 576 25.17 15.14 7.69
CA ASP A 576 25.51 13.71 7.67
C ASP A 576 24.71 12.91 6.63
N SER A 577 23.88 13.57 5.82
CA SER A 577 23.04 12.91 4.80
C SER A 577 23.86 12.10 3.80
N ILE A 578 23.25 11.00 3.35
CA ILE A 578 23.76 10.20 2.25
C ILE A 578 23.25 10.82 0.95
N VAL A 579 24.16 11.36 0.14
CA VAL A 579 23.80 12.03 -1.12
C VAL A 579 24.16 11.15 -2.32
N SER A 580 23.20 10.99 -3.22
CA SER A 580 23.35 10.29 -4.48
C SER A 580 22.92 11.18 -5.64
N TYR A 581 23.35 10.87 -6.86
CA TYR A 581 22.91 11.54 -8.08
C TYR A 581 22.27 10.57 -9.07
N SER A 582 21.43 11.09 -9.94
CA SER A 582 20.86 10.41 -11.10
C SER A 582 20.78 11.35 -12.30
N ILE A 583 20.98 10.83 -13.51
CA ILE A 583 20.80 11.59 -14.76
C ILE A 583 19.53 11.11 -15.46
N GLU A 584 18.59 12.04 -15.66
CA GLU A 584 17.30 11.77 -16.31
C GLU A 584 17.50 11.19 -17.71
N GLY A 585 16.71 10.17 -18.06
CA GLY A 585 16.78 9.50 -19.36
C GLY A 585 18.00 8.58 -19.54
N SER A 586 18.78 8.31 -18.49
CA SER A 586 19.93 7.41 -18.53
C SER A 586 19.94 6.43 -17.35
N ASN A 587 20.79 5.39 -17.42
CA ASN A 587 21.04 4.48 -16.30
C ASN A 587 22.15 4.99 -15.36
N LEU A 588 22.72 6.17 -15.62
CA LEU A 588 23.81 6.71 -14.81
C LEU A 588 23.29 7.27 -13.49
N ARG A 589 23.73 6.62 -12.40
CA ARG A 589 23.47 7.01 -11.02
C ARG A 589 24.67 6.62 -10.16
N GLY A 590 24.87 7.32 -9.06
CA GLY A 590 26.01 7.05 -8.18
C GLY A 590 25.91 7.78 -6.85
N MET A 591 26.81 7.41 -5.94
CA MET A 591 27.00 8.11 -4.67
C MET A 591 27.89 9.33 -4.90
N MET A 592 27.71 10.37 -4.08
CA MET A 592 28.56 11.55 -4.08
C MET A 592 29.56 11.49 -2.92
N ASP A 593 30.78 11.95 -3.17
CA ASP A 593 31.84 12.10 -2.17
C ASP A 593 31.55 13.31 -1.29
N ASP A 594 31.59 13.13 0.03
CA ASP A 594 31.44 14.21 1.01
C ASP A 594 32.73 15.05 1.09
N LEU A 595 32.60 16.34 0.81
CA LEU A 595 33.68 17.33 0.88
C LEU A 595 33.67 18.11 2.21
N GLY A 596 32.73 17.81 3.11
CA GLY A 596 32.51 18.49 4.38
C GLY A 596 31.63 19.73 4.28
N GLY A 597 30.98 20.10 5.39
CA GLY A 597 30.13 21.30 5.47
C GLY A 597 28.87 21.23 4.61
N GLY A 598 28.30 20.03 4.45
CA GLY A 598 27.12 19.80 3.61
C GLY A 598 27.40 19.90 2.10
N LYS A 599 28.67 19.82 1.69
CA LYS A 599 29.09 19.82 0.28
C LYS A 599 29.39 18.41 -0.18
N PHE A 600 28.84 18.04 -1.32
CA PHE A 600 29.04 16.74 -1.93
C PHE A 600 29.49 16.91 -3.38
N GLN A 601 30.26 15.97 -3.91
CA GLN A 601 30.69 16.02 -5.31
C GLN A 601 30.67 14.63 -5.95
N ALA A 602 30.29 14.57 -7.22
CA ALA A 602 30.43 13.39 -8.05
C ALA A 602 31.24 13.71 -9.31
N ALA A 603 32.18 12.83 -9.64
CA ALA A 603 32.91 12.82 -10.89
C ALA A 603 32.25 11.84 -11.86
N ILE A 604 31.51 12.38 -12.84
CA ILE A 604 30.63 11.60 -13.68
C ILE A 604 31.25 11.42 -15.06
N ASN A 605 31.45 10.17 -15.46
CA ASN A 605 31.95 9.82 -16.77
C ASN A 605 30.84 9.92 -17.82
N ILE A 606 30.93 10.90 -18.72
CA ILE A 606 29.90 11.16 -19.72
C ILE A 606 30.03 10.31 -20.99
N LYS A 607 30.98 9.36 -21.06
CA LYS A 607 31.15 8.49 -22.23
C LYS A 607 29.90 7.67 -22.56
N GLU A 608 29.17 7.28 -21.52
CA GLU A 608 27.96 6.47 -21.61
C GLU A 608 26.71 7.30 -21.95
N LEU A 609 26.81 8.63 -21.93
CA LEU A 609 25.71 9.50 -22.32
C LEU A 609 25.66 9.68 -23.85
N ASP A 610 24.44 9.67 -24.37
CA ASP A 610 24.16 10.06 -25.74
C ASP A 610 24.36 11.57 -25.94
N ILE A 611 24.43 12.00 -27.20
CA ILE A 611 24.51 13.41 -27.53
C ILE A 611 23.15 14.06 -27.34
N GLY A 612 23.13 15.22 -26.70
CA GLY A 612 21.91 15.95 -26.43
C GLY A 612 21.95 16.75 -25.14
N THR A 613 20.77 17.15 -24.70
CA THR A 613 20.52 17.82 -23.44
C THR A 613 20.25 16.77 -22.36
N HIS A 614 20.93 16.88 -21.23
CA HIS A 614 20.79 15.99 -20.08
C HIS A 614 20.48 16.81 -18.83
N LYS A 615 19.77 16.19 -17.88
CA LYS A 615 19.46 16.79 -16.59
C LYS A 615 19.96 15.88 -15.47
N ILE A 616 20.66 16.45 -14.50
CA ILE A 616 21.14 15.74 -13.33
C ILE A 616 20.44 16.23 -12.07
N GLN A 617 20.09 15.30 -11.20
CA GLN A 617 19.46 15.55 -9.91
C GLN A 617 20.27 14.90 -8.79
N ALA A 618 20.29 15.54 -7.62
CA ALA A 618 20.80 14.98 -6.39
C ALA A 618 19.65 14.56 -5.47
N VAL A 619 19.86 13.49 -4.72
CA VAL A 619 18.91 12.98 -3.73
C VAL A 619 19.67 12.80 -2.42
N ALA A 620 19.30 13.58 -1.40
CA ALA A 620 19.82 13.43 -0.05
C ALA A 620 18.87 12.59 0.80
N ARG A 621 19.44 11.65 1.55
CA ARG A 621 18.75 10.82 2.54
C ARG A 621 19.37 11.07 3.90
N GLU A 622 18.60 11.65 4.82
CA GLU A 622 19.10 11.95 6.16
C GLU A 622 19.36 10.65 6.94
N LYS A 623 20.53 10.53 7.58
CA LYS A 623 20.91 9.30 8.32
C LYS A 623 20.06 9.08 9.58
N GLU A 624 19.73 10.16 10.29
CA GLU A 624 18.94 10.10 11.53
C GLU A 624 17.46 9.83 11.27
N ASN A 625 16.94 10.26 10.11
CA ASN A 625 15.55 10.13 9.73
C ASN A 625 15.48 9.47 8.35
N LYS A 626 15.87 8.20 8.24
CA LYS A 626 16.11 7.45 6.98
C LYS A 626 14.94 7.40 5.99
N LEU A 627 13.81 7.98 6.35
CA LEU A 627 12.60 8.11 5.55
C LEU A 627 12.50 9.44 4.80
N LYS A 628 13.19 10.51 5.24
CA LYS A 628 13.13 11.81 4.59
C LYS A 628 14.04 11.82 3.36
N VAL A 629 13.42 11.81 2.20
CA VAL A 629 14.09 11.98 0.92
C VAL A 629 13.89 13.40 0.46
N ILE A 630 14.99 14.12 0.27
CA ILE A 630 15.01 15.48 -0.22
C ILE A 630 15.66 15.43 -1.59
N GLU A 631 14.97 15.95 -2.59
CA GLU A 631 15.42 15.94 -3.98
C GLU A 631 15.87 17.36 -4.36
N SER A 632 16.92 17.48 -5.16
CA SER A 632 17.32 18.78 -5.72
C SER A 632 16.43 19.14 -6.91
N GLY A 633 16.51 20.39 -7.34
CA GLY A 633 16.12 20.75 -8.70
C GLY A 633 17.06 20.14 -9.73
N PHE A 634 16.60 20.04 -10.98
CA PHE A 634 17.42 19.55 -12.08
C PHE A 634 18.48 20.58 -12.51
N THR A 635 19.71 20.12 -12.70
CA THR A 635 20.78 20.89 -13.32
C THR A 635 20.98 20.43 -14.76
N GLN A 636 20.76 21.31 -15.73
CA GLN A 636 20.90 20.97 -17.15
C GLN A 636 22.34 21.11 -17.64
N PHE A 637 22.78 20.16 -18.48
CA PHE A 637 24.04 20.22 -19.22
C PHE A 637 23.87 19.60 -20.62
N TYR A 638 24.86 19.80 -21.47
CA TYR A 638 24.83 19.38 -22.88
C TYR A 638 26.03 18.51 -23.20
N VAL A 639 25.80 17.44 -23.95
CA VAL A 639 26.84 16.56 -24.49
C VAL A 639 26.79 16.66 -26.01
N SER A 640 27.90 17.01 -26.65
CA SER A 640 27.98 17.11 -28.11
C SER A 640 29.28 16.52 -28.65
N TYR A 641 29.37 16.31 -29.97
CA TYR A 641 30.67 16.17 -30.61
C TYR A 641 31.41 17.51 -30.64
N PRO A 642 32.75 17.52 -30.68
CA PRO A 642 33.50 18.73 -31.00
C PRO A 642 33.07 19.29 -32.35
N LEU A 643 32.77 20.58 -32.39
CA LEU A 643 32.57 21.30 -33.65
C LEU A 643 33.95 21.67 -34.21
N TYR A 644 34.38 20.96 -35.26
CA TYR A 644 35.57 21.35 -36.00
C TYR A 644 35.21 22.45 -36.99
N VAL A 645 35.50 23.70 -36.61
CA VAL A 645 35.40 24.83 -37.54
C VAL A 645 36.70 24.92 -38.33
N VAL A 646 36.67 24.58 -39.62
CA VAL A 646 37.78 24.82 -40.53
C VAL A 646 37.60 26.20 -41.13
N TRP A 647 38.45 27.14 -40.73
CA TRP A 647 38.56 28.42 -41.42
C TRP A 647 39.53 28.23 -42.58
N SER A 648 39.03 28.17 -43.81
CA SER A 648 39.88 28.43 -44.97
C SER A 648 40.13 29.94 -45.02
N GLN A 649 41.37 30.35 -44.84
CA GLN A 649 41.78 31.70 -45.17
C GLN A 649 41.76 31.79 -46.70
N ASP A 650 40.64 32.21 -47.27
CA ASP A 650 40.60 32.53 -48.68
C ASP A 650 41.43 33.80 -48.88
N TRP A 651 42.55 33.66 -49.60
CA TRP A 651 43.49 34.75 -49.88
C TRP A 651 42.89 35.73 -50.91
N GLU A 652 41.80 35.39 -51.58
CA GLU A 652 41.20 36.25 -52.61
C GLU A 652 40.39 37.41 -52.00
N GLY A 653 41.12 38.36 -51.42
CA GLY A 653 40.59 39.69 -51.19
C GLY A 653 40.39 40.42 -52.52
N TRP A 654 39.21 40.25 -53.14
CA TRP A 654 38.61 41.26 -54.03
C TRP A 654 37.07 41.25 -53.86
N ASP A 655 36.59 42.42 -53.42
CA ASP A 655 35.22 42.95 -53.44
C ASP A 655 34.14 42.37 -52.48
N VAL A 656 34.02 43.02 -51.32
CA VAL A 656 32.73 43.32 -50.66
C VAL A 656 32.57 44.83 -50.56
#